data_AF-A0A2U3LYC2-F1
#
_entry.id   AF-A0A2U3LYC2-F1
#
_cell.length_a   1.000
_cell.length_b   1.000
_cell.length_c   1.000
_cell.angle_alpha   90.00
_cell.angle_beta   90.00
_cell.angle_gamma   90.00
#
_symmetry.space_group_name_H-M   'P 1'
#
loop_
_entity.id
_entity.type
_entity.pdbx_description
1 polymer ?
#
loop_
_entity_poly.entity_id
_entity_poly.type
_entity_poly.pdbx_seq_one_letter_code
_entity_poly.pdbx_strand_id
1 'polypeptide(L)'
;MQISCKVERIVSSLDTTPPHVGALGPQNPFPGLRPYQEVDAGWFFGRGREINELLKRLRRVRFLAVVGPSGCGKSSLIKAGVLAGLRDGYLDAEWRIATFCPGEKPLDNLAGEMGDRAEVRSALDRGPMGLVEAIQEQKLSFNTNVLIVVDQFEELFQFVERRGDAAREEAKAFLKLLLAAAASDAVPIYIVMTMRIEWLSECATYTGLAEAINEGIYLVPQMSRRQFQQAILGPIEAAEGSITSALLDRMLNDLDMRADQLPVLQHALLRIWQRRQPGDPLSIPVYEEVGTFSDCLSNHANEIFASFSAAEKKTAEGLFRSITQVVKSRRVRRPRPLGEIAAETGQPLAELKAVVEAFRTEGRSFLVATAGELNESSIIDISHEALIRQWGLLAKWVDDEAATVARIGRLEDAAAEWSGNRERYEGALYRGWVLKQNEELMPRLKPDSAAVAFLKASRRAQRIQSWLRWGMGGMVLLLAIAGLVIWEYEKLLDAREQAQQSGALVAVAEEQKKRAEQDQNNLIQDLKAVSPAGSTDSSKALEAVLDKVQAKRLYLQYFGPQQQGLAHNAAVNLGSQGFSVPPAEDVSGKAKPTSNTVVRYFHEADKDTAAKCKGLLPLSITGAIDTQLFPNTQKLVPAGQLEIWLAPTAAAAAAGIDDVNDAAHTIDWPAVKNDGITYAYLQASLGADYEPKNFKDHWNAAKSAGLIRGAYHVLDPKRAVPAQVANFVRAVGQLDAGDLPPLLIFSGPALDDAAAWLAGVRQQLGVRPVLYAGPDFTPAPGAALATLTQYPLRIGQYSPQPAVPAGWAKWTFWQFTDGDAGPFPHTVAGIGNCYRSVFNGSVQDLTAFIAQSRGGK
;
A
#
# COMPACT_ATOMS: atom_id res chain seq x y z
N MET A 1 28.74 -25.98 66.36
CA MET A 1 29.40 -26.62 65.20
C MET A 1 28.43 -27.02 64.07
N GLN A 2 27.16 -27.38 64.34
CA GLN A 2 26.14 -27.65 63.28
C GLN A 2 25.42 -26.42 62.72
N ILE A 3 25.60 -25.22 63.29
CA ILE A 3 24.99 -23.97 62.80
C ILE A 3 25.88 -23.30 61.73
N SER A 4 27.21 -23.34 61.86
CA SER A 4 28.13 -22.81 60.84
C SER A 4 28.01 -23.53 59.49
N CYS A 5 27.85 -24.85 59.48
CA CYS A 5 27.70 -25.63 58.25
C CYS A 5 26.35 -25.37 57.54
N LYS A 6 25.33 -24.88 58.27
CA LYS A 6 24.03 -24.49 57.71
C LYS A 6 24.04 -23.05 57.18
N VAL A 7 24.82 -22.16 57.81
CA VAL A 7 25.06 -20.79 57.33
C VAL A 7 25.97 -20.77 56.11
N GLU A 8 27.02 -21.60 56.06
CA GLU A 8 27.88 -21.75 54.86
C GLU A 8 27.09 -22.32 53.66
N ARG A 9 26.14 -23.23 53.88
CA ARG A 9 25.25 -23.71 52.80
C ARG A 9 24.28 -22.65 52.28
N ILE A 10 23.77 -21.77 53.16
CA ILE A 10 22.89 -20.67 52.76
C ILE A 10 23.69 -19.56 52.05
N VAL A 11 24.92 -19.29 52.50
CA VAL A 11 25.85 -18.38 51.81
C VAL A 11 26.27 -18.96 50.44
N SER A 12 26.48 -20.28 50.33
CA SER A 12 26.72 -20.95 49.03
C SER A 12 25.49 -20.98 48.11
N SER A 13 24.27 -20.78 48.64
CA SER A 13 23.05 -20.66 47.84
C SER A 13 22.79 -19.23 47.33
N LEU A 14 23.62 -18.27 47.75
CA LEU A 14 23.61 -16.88 47.29
C LEU A 14 24.76 -16.56 46.31
N ASP A 15 25.77 -17.43 46.23
CA ASP A 15 26.78 -17.42 45.16
C ASP A 15 26.33 -18.35 44.02
N THR A 16 25.75 -17.74 42.99
CA THR A 16 25.40 -18.41 41.73
C THR A 16 26.68 -18.72 40.94
N THR A 17 27.38 -19.80 41.28
CA THR A 17 28.26 -20.49 40.34
C THR A 17 27.51 -21.70 39.77
N PRO A 18 27.30 -21.79 38.44
CA PRO A 18 26.57 -22.90 37.85
C PRO A 18 27.32 -24.24 38.05
N PRO A 19 26.60 -25.36 38.14
CA PRO A 19 27.19 -26.69 38.26
C PRO A 19 28.00 -27.07 37.02
N HIS A 20 29.02 -27.90 37.24
CA HIS A 20 30.03 -28.41 36.31
C HIS A 20 29.80 -28.21 34.80
N VAL A 21 30.59 -27.28 34.22
CA VAL A 21 30.77 -27.11 32.77
C VAL A 21 31.63 -28.26 32.25
N GLY A 22 31.00 -29.27 31.65
CA GLY A 22 31.70 -30.14 30.70
C GLY A 22 32.15 -29.31 29.50
N ALA A 23 33.36 -29.55 28.99
CA ALA A 23 34.00 -28.74 27.95
C ALA A 23 33.06 -28.46 26.75
N LEU A 24 32.53 -27.24 26.69
CA LEU A 24 31.70 -26.76 25.59
C LEU A 24 32.64 -26.26 24.49
N GLY A 25 32.61 -26.91 23.32
CA GLY A 25 33.43 -26.54 22.15
C GLY A 25 33.05 -25.17 21.55
N PRO A 26 33.59 -24.81 20.37
CA PRO A 26 33.41 -23.51 19.72
C PRO A 26 32.00 -23.34 19.10
N GLN A 27 30.96 -23.46 19.92
CA GLN A 27 29.57 -23.27 19.51
C GLN A 27 29.07 -21.87 19.90
N ASN A 28 28.10 -21.36 19.14
CA ASN A 28 27.45 -20.09 19.45
C ASN A 28 26.54 -20.27 20.68
N PRO A 29 26.74 -19.53 21.78
CA PRO A 29 25.96 -19.72 23.00
C PRO A 29 24.52 -19.21 22.86
N PHE A 30 24.20 -18.48 21.78
CA PHE A 30 22.89 -17.90 21.55
C PHE A 30 22.09 -18.73 20.53
N PRO A 31 20.90 -19.22 20.88
CA PRO A 31 20.10 -20.09 20.01
C PRO A 31 19.33 -19.33 18.91
N GLY A 32 19.25 -17.99 19.01
CA GLY A 32 18.43 -17.19 18.11
C GLY A 32 16.94 -17.26 18.43
N LEU A 33 16.11 -17.56 17.42
CA LEU A 33 14.64 -17.59 17.55
C LEU A 33 14.11 -18.90 18.15
N ARG A 34 14.89 -19.98 18.15
CA ARG A 34 14.47 -21.23 18.81
C ARG A 34 14.52 -21.04 20.33
N PRO A 35 13.63 -21.69 21.10
CA PRO A 35 13.76 -21.72 22.56
C PRO A 35 15.06 -22.44 22.96
N TYR A 36 15.61 -22.04 24.12
CA TYR A 36 16.66 -22.81 24.78
C TYR A 36 16.09 -24.19 25.16
N GLN A 37 16.85 -25.24 24.88
CA GLN A 37 16.56 -26.62 25.20
C GLN A 37 17.32 -27.05 26.45
N GLU A 38 17.05 -28.25 26.96
CA GLU A 38 17.74 -28.82 28.12
C GLU A 38 19.26 -28.88 27.91
N VAL A 39 19.71 -29.23 26.69
CA VAL A 39 21.14 -29.25 26.32
C VAL A 39 21.80 -27.88 26.34
N ASP A 40 21.01 -26.79 26.25
CA ASP A 40 21.51 -25.43 26.30
C ASP A 40 21.51 -24.86 27.73
N ALA A 41 21.25 -25.66 28.77
CA ALA A 41 21.12 -25.18 30.16
C ALA A 41 22.37 -24.42 30.64
N GLY A 42 23.56 -24.84 30.22
CA GLY A 42 24.82 -24.13 30.51
C GLY A 42 24.92 -22.72 29.93
N TRP A 43 24.05 -22.39 28.96
CA TRP A 43 23.94 -21.09 28.30
C TRP A 43 22.73 -20.28 28.79
N PHE A 44 21.91 -20.78 29.72
CA PHE A 44 20.64 -20.16 30.09
C PHE A 44 20.73 -19.38 31.41
N PHE A 45 20.90 -18.05 31.33
CA PHE A 45 21.11 -17.17 32.48
C PHE A 45 19.97 -16.17 32.72
N GLY A 46 19.98 -15.51 33.89
CA GLY A 46 19.05 -14.44 34.26
C GLY A 46 17.68 -14.89 34.79
N ARG A 47 17.38 -16.20 34.81
CA ARG A 47 16.09 -16.76 35.26
C ARG A 47 16.17 -17.66 36.50
N GLY A 48 17.30 -17.66 37.23
CA GLY A 48 17.51 -18.55 38.37
C GLY A 48 16.46 -18.43 39.48
N ARG A 49 15.92 -17.22 39.75
CA ARG A 49 14.86 -17.04 40.76
C ARG A 49 13.56 -17.71 40.34
N GLU A 50 13.17 -17.53 39.08
CA GLU A 50 11.95 -18.09 38.52
C GLU A 50 12.02 -19.62 38.41
N ILE A 51 13.16 -20.16 37.99
CA ILE A 51 13.41 -21.62 37.97
C ILE A 51 13.22 -22.21 39.37
N ASN A 52 13.86 -21.61 40.38
CA ASN A 52 13.75 -22.07 41.77
C ASN A 52 12.31 -22.01 42.30
N GLU A 53 11.56 -20.96 41.96
CA GLU A 53 10.16 -20.83 42.38
C GLU A 53 9.25 -21.86 41.72
N LEU A 54 9.43 -22.11 40.42
CA LEU A 54 8.71 -23.16 39.69
C LEU A 54 8.98 -24.55 40.29
N LEU A 55 10.26 -24.86 40.54
CA LEU A 55 10.63 -26.14 41.14
C LEU A 55 10.11 -26.30 42.59
N LYS A 56 10.04 -25.20 43.38
CA LYS A 56 9.40 -25.22 44.71
C LYS A 56 7.89 -25.46 44.61
N ARG A 57 7.23 -24.94 43.58
CA ARG A 57 5.80 -25.17 43.36
C ARG A 57 5.51 -26.59 42.93
N LEU A 58 6.35 -27.19 42.09
CA LEU A 58 6.26 -28.62 41.73
C LEU A 58 6.37 -29.55 42.95
N ARG A 59 6.93 -29.11 44.09
CA ARG A 59 6.86 -29.89 45.35
C ARG A 59 5.47 -29.96 45.97
N ARG A 60 4.62 -28.96 45.66
CA ARG A 60 3.33 -28.74 46.33
C ARG A 60 2.15 -29.15 45.46
N VAL A 61 2.27 -28.96 44.15
CA VAL A 61 1.21 -29.22 43.18
C VAL A 61 1.71 -30.15 42.08
N ARG A 62 0.85 -31.07 41.67
CA ARG A 62 1.10 -31.96 40.51
C ARG A 62 0.64 -31.34 39.19
N PHE A 63 -0.08 -30.23 39.22
CA PHE A 63 -0.52 -29.50 38.04
C PHE A 63 -0.01 -28.06 38.12
N LEU A 64 0.79 -27.63 37.14
CA LEU A 64 1.43 -26.31 37.12
C LEU A 64 1.21 -25.63 35.76
N ALA A 65 0.47 -24.53 35.77
CA ALA A 65 0.27 -23.68 34.60
C ALA A 65 1.26 -22.51 34.61
N VAL A 66 2.16 -22.48 33.63
CA VAL A 66 3.14 -21.40 33.42
C VAL A 66 2.62 -20.45 32.34
N VAL A 67 2.17 -19.28 32.77
CA VAL A 67 1.40 -18.35 31.96
C VAL A 67 2.18 -17.05 31.78
N GLY A 68 2.04 -16.40 30.63
CA GLY A 68 2.66 -15.10 30.40
C GLY A 68 2.51 -14.63 28.95
N PRO A 69 2.82 -13.36 28.66
CA PRO A 69 2.71 -12.82 27.32
C PRO A 69 3.57 -13.59 26.30
N SER A 70 3.30 -13.39 25.01
CA SER A 70 4.14 -13.96 23.94
C SER A 70 5.60 -13.51 24.10
N GLY A 71 6.55 -14.36 23.68
CA GLY A 71 7.97 -14.01 23.71
C GLY A 71 8.61 -13.77 25.08
N CYS A 72 7.95 -14.02 26.23
CA CYS A 72 8.56 -13.83 27.56
C CYS A 72 9.51 -14.97 27.99
N GLY A 73 9.69 -16.00 27.14
CA GLY A 73 10.63 -17.10 27.36
C GLY A 73 10.08 -18.30 28.14
N LYS A 74 8.75 -18.53 28.15
CA LYS A 74 8.11 -19.65 28.86
C LYS A 74 8.73 -21.02 28.52
N SER A 75 8.81 -21.33 27.22
CA SER A 75 9.36 -22.61 26.76
C SER A 75 10.83 -22.78 27.15
N SER A 76 11.65 -21.73 27.01
CA SER A 76 13.05 -21.74 27.48
C SER A 76 13.17 -21.92 29.00
N LEU A 77 12.31 -21.24 29.77
CA LEU A 77 12.28 -21.33 31.23
C LEU A 77 11.97 -22.75 31.70
N ILE A 78 11.05 -23.44 31.04
CA ILE A 78 10.77 -24.85 31.33
C ILE A 78 11.90 -25.73 30.84
N LYS A 79 12.25 -25.69 29.56
CA LYS A 79 13.15 -26.67 28.93
C LYS A 79 14.59 -26.56 29.42
N ALA A 80 15.17 -25.36 29.39
CA ALA A 80 16.56 -25.14 29.81
C ALA A 80 16.72 -24.87 31.30
N GLY A 81 15.64 -24.50 31.98
CA GLY A 81 15.66 -24.18 33.41
C GLY A 81 15.11 -25.30 34.28
N VAL A 82 13.79 -25.52 34.22
CA VAL A 82 13.10 -26.48 35.09
C VAL A 82 13.51 -27.92 34.80
N LEU A 83 13.51 -28.36 33.53
CA LEU A 83 13.85 -29.74 33.19
C LEU A 83 15.30 -30.08 33.54
N ALA A 84 16.23 -29.18 33.21
CA ALA A 84 17.63 -29.29 33.62
C ALA A 84 17.77 -29.38 35.15
N GLY A 85 17.07 -28.53 35.90
CA GLY A 85 17.08 -28.59 37.37
C GLY A 85 16.55 -29.91 37.93
N LEU A 86 15.52 -30.49 37.33
CA LEU A 86 15.00 -31.81 37.74
C LEU A 86 16.00 -32.94 37.45
N ARG A 87 16.76 -32.85 36.34
CA ARG A 87 17.81 -33.81 35.99
C ARG A 87 19.02 -33.73 36.91
N ASP A 88 19.35 -32.54 37.39
CA ASP A 88 20.40 -32.29 38.38
C ASP A 88 20.03 -32.76 39.81
N GLY A 89 18.91 -33.49 39.95
CA GLY A 89 18.49 -34.11 41.20
C GLY A 89 17.62 -33.21 42.08
N TYR A 90 17.15 -32.07 41.57
CA TYR A 90 16.16 -31.28 42.31
C TYR A 90 14.87 -32.11 42.44
N LEU A 91 14.40 -32.30 43.68
CA LEU A 91 13.28 -33.18 44.09
C LEU A 91 13.65 -34.63 44.45
N ASP A 92 14.94 -34.99 44.50
CA ASP A 92 15.44 -36.28 45.02
C ASP A 92 14.75 -37.52 44.38
N ALA A 93 14.35 -37.41 43.11
CA ALA A 93 13.65 -38.44 42.35
C ALA A 93 14.22 -38.60 40.93
N GLU A 94 14.06 -39.78 40.34
CA GLU A 94 14.29 -39.97 38.91
C GLU A 94 13.12 -39.39 38.13
N TRP A 95 13.38 -38.80 36.95
CA TRP A 95 12.33 -38.15 36.15
C TRP A 95 12.20 -38.79 34.76
N ARG A 96 11.01 -39.29 34.42
CA ARG A 96 10.61 -39.59 33.04
C ARG A 96 9.84 -38.39 32.50
N ILE A 97 10.46 -37.65 31.59
CA ILE A 97 9.90 -36.42 31.03
C ILE A 97 9.37 -36.70 29.63
N ALA A 98 8.15 -36.27 29.33
CA ALA A 98 7.54 -36.23 28.01
C ALA A 98 7.19 -34.79 27.67
N THR A 99 7.67 -34.25 26.54
CA THR A 99 7.44 -32.85 26.15
C THR A 99 6.87 -32.79 24.74
N PHE A 100 5.71 -32.16 24.59
CA PHE A 100 5.06 -32.00 23.28
C PHE A 100 4.25 -30.71 23.20
N CYS A 101 3.91 -30.31 21.97
CA CYS A 101 2.87 -29.34 21.69
C CYS A 101 1.58 -30.10 21.30
N PRO A 102 0.39 -29.72 21.81
CA PRO A 102 -0.86 -30.40 21.48
C PRO A 102 -1.14 -30.47 19.97
N GLY A 103 -0.90 -29.38 19.23
CA GLY A 103 -1.17 -29.32 17.79
C GLY A 103 -2.60 -29.72 17.41
N GLU A 104 -2.76 -30.34 16.22
CA GLU A 104 -4.06 -30.82 15.72
C GLU A 104 -4.43 -32.23 16.18
N LYS A 105 -3.55 -32.93 16.89
CA LYS A 105 -3.73 -34.32 17.30
C LYS A 105 -3.21 -34.52 18.72
N PRO A 106 -3.85 -33.91 19.74
CA PRO A 106 -3.30 -33.84 21.09
C PRO A 106 -3.05 -35.22 21.71
N LEU A 107 -3.93 -36.19 21.46
CA LEU A 107 -3.80 -37.55 21.95
C LEU A 107 -2.70 -38.35 21.25
N ASP A 108 -2.54 -38.19 19.93
CA ASP A 108 -1.46 -38.87 19.17
C ASP A 108 -0.08 -38.32 19.52
N ASN A 109 0.00 -37.00 19.73
CA ASN A 109 1.24 -36.33 20.12
C ASN A 109 1.66 -36.73 21.53
N LEU A 110 0.71 -36.82 22.47
CA LEU A 110 0.98 -37.38 23.80
C LEU A 110 1.43 -38.84 23.71
N ALA A 111 0.72 -39.69 22.96
CA ALA A 111 1.08 -41.10 22.81
C ALA A 111 2.49 -41.30 22.23
N GLY A 112 2.88 -40.47 21.25
CA GLY A 112 4.20 -40.51 20.63
C GLY A 112 5.38 -40.21 21.56
N GLU A 113 5.17 -39.38 22.59
CA GLU A 113 6.23 -39.06 23.57
C GLU A 113 6.31 -40.07 24.73
N MET A 114 5.25 -40.85 24.92
CA MET A 114 5.10 -41.73 26.08
C MET A 114 5.60 -43.16 25.81
N GLY A 115 5.69 -43.61 24.55
CA GLY A 115 6.17 -44.96 24.22
C GLY A 115 5.78 -45.38 22.81
N ASP A 116 5.40 -46.66 22.65
CA ASP A 116 4.79 -47.13 21.40
C ASP A 116 3.48 -46.38 21.15
N ARG A 117 3.45 -45.58 20.09
CA ARG A 117 2.32 -44.69 19.79
C ARG A 117 1.01 -45.46 19.67
N ALA A 118 1.00 -46.64 19.06
CA ALA A 118 -0.24 -47.40 18.83
C ALA A 118 -0.79 -47.99 20.13
N GLU A 119 0.09 -48.58 20.95
CA GLU A 119 -0.27 -49.15 22.25
C GLU A 119 -0.75 -48.08 23.22
N VAL A 120 0.03 -46.99 23.37
CA VAL A 120 -0.33 -45.89 24.27
C VAL A 120 -1.61 -45.22 23.79
N ARG A 121 -1.78 -44.98 22.48
CA ARG A 121 -3.00 -44.37 21.95
C ARG A 121 -4.24 -45.21 22.29
N SER A 122 -4.15 -46.53 22.10
CA SER A 122 -5.21 -47.46 22.49
C SER A 122 -5.56 -47.36 23.98
N ALA A 123 -4.56 -47.20 24.85
CA ALA A 123 -4.78 -46.96 26.28
C ALA A 123 -5.47 -45.62 26.56
N LEU A 124 -5.06 -44.53 25.91
CA LEU A 124 -5.67 -43.21 26.09
C LEU A 124 -7.16 -43.20 25.67
N ASP A 125 -7.53 -43.95 24.64
CA ASP A 125 -8.91 -44.03 24.14
C ASP A 125 -9.85 -44.83 25.08
N ARG A 126 -9.33 -45.61 26.05
CA ARG A 126 -10.14 -46.37 27.02
C ARG A 126 -10.90 -45.49 28.03
N GLY A 127 -10.42 -44.27 28.30
CA GLY A 127 -11.07 -43.34 29.22
C GLY A 127 -10.09 -42.49 30.05
N PRO A 128 -10.57 -41.71 31.03
CA PRO A 128 -9.77 -40.72 31.76
C PRO A 128 -8.56 -41.29 32.52
N MET A 129 -8.58 -42.57 32.91
CA MET A 129 -7.45 -43.22 33.59
C MET A 129 -6.43 -43.83 32.61
N GLY A 130 -6.69 -43.78 31.29
CA GLY A 130 -5.87 -44.43 30.28
C GLY A 130 -4.40 -44.02 30.29
N LEU A 131 -4.10 -42.75 30.61
CA LEU A 131 -2.72 -42.27 30.75
C LEU A 131 -2.03 -42.86 31.98
N VAL A 132 -2.74 -43.01 33.10
CA VAL A 132 -2.21 -43.65 34.32
C VAL A 132 -1.91 -45.12 34.04
N GLU A 133 -2.85 -45.83 33.42
CA GLU A 133 -2.70 -47.24 33.04
C GLU A 133 -1.49 -47.44 32.10
N ALA A 134 -1.38 -46.62 31.05
CA ALA A 134 -0.27 -46.68 30.10
C ALA A 134 1.10 -46.45 30.78
N ILE A 135 1.17 -45.58 31.79
CA ILE A 135 2.40 -45.34 32.54
C ILE A 135 2.72 -46.51 33.48
N GLN A 136 1.70 -47.10 34.13
CA GLN A 136 1.89 -48.27 34.99
C GLN A 136 2.40 -49.49 34.20
N GLU A 137 1.92 -49.67 32.98
CA GLU A 137 2.35 -50.75 32.07
C GLU A 137 3.84 -50.64 31.70
N GLN A 138 4.45 -49.44 31.77
CA GLN A 138 5.88 -49.22 31.51
C GLN A 138 6.81 -49.73 32.62
N LYS A 139 6.29 -50.13 33.79
CA LYS A 139 7.07 -50.70 34.91
C LYS A 139 8.28 -49.84 35.31
N LEU A 140 8.06 -48.53 35.46
CA LEU A 140 9.07 -47.58 35.91
C LEU A 140 9.59 -47.91 37.33
N SER A 141 10.79 -47.41 37.67
CA SER A 141 11.39 -47.64 39.00
C SER A 141 10.53 -46.99 40.11
N PHE A 142 10.58 -47.54 41.33
CA PHE A 142 9.75 -47.07 42.46
C PHE A 142 10.00 -45.59 42.83
N ASN A 143 11.14 -45.01 42.45
CA ASN A 143 11.48 -43.60 42.70
C ASN A 143 11.40 -42.72 41.43
N THR A 144 10.70 -43.19 40.39
CA THR A 144 10.52 -42.41 39.15
C THR A 144 9.23 -41.59 39.19
N ASN A 145 9.38 -40.27 39.12
CA ASN A 145 8.31 -39.33 38.81
C ASN A 145 8.14 -39.18 37.30
N VAL A 146 6.90 -39.02 36.84
CA VAL A 146 6.61 -38.73 35.43
C VAL A 146 6.23 -37.26 35.30
N LEU A 147 6.90 -36.52 34.41
CA LEU A 147 6.55 -35.15 34.08
C LEU A 147 6.08 -35.06 32.63
N ILE A 148 4.87 -34.55 32.44
CA ILE A 148 4.29 -34.26 31.13
C ILE A 148 4.29 -32.75 30.94
N VAL A 149 5.08 -32.28 29.97
CA VAL A 149 5.15 -30.89 29.58
C VAL A 149 4.31 -30.68 28.32
N VAL A 150 3.24 -29.89 28.48
CA VAL A 150 2.37 -29.45 27.39
C VAL A 150 2.74 -28.01 27.02
N ASP A 151 3.67 -27.87 26.08
CA ASP A 151 4.15 -26.56 25.63
C ASP A 151 3.19 -25.97 24.59
N GLN A 152 3.02 -24.64 24.57
CA GLN A 152 2.07 -23.95 23.69
C GLN A 152 0.65 -24.55 23.74
N PHE A 153 0.13 -24.70 24.95
CA PHE A 153 -1.18 -25.29 25.19
C PHE A 153 -2.32 -24.58 24.42
N GLU A 154 -2.16 -23.30 24.09
CA GLU A 154 -3.12 -22.57 23.26
C GLU A 154 -3.37 -23.18 21.87
N GLU A 155 -2.46 -24.00 21.34
CA GLU A 155 -2.67 -24.70 20.07
C GLU A 155 -3.90 -25.61 20.10
N LEU A 156 -4.25 -26.14 21.28
CA LEU A 156 -5.46 -26.94 21.49
C LEU A 156 -6.72 -26.14 21.17
N PHE A 157 -6.80 -24.88 21.62
CA PHE A 157 -7.95 -24.02 21.36
C PHE A 157 -8.03 -23.59 19.91
N GLN A 158 -6.89 -23.29 19.29
CA GLN A 158 -6.81 -23.00 17.86
C GLN A 158 -7.24 -24.21 17.00
N PHE A 159 -6.96 -25.43 17.46
CA PHE A 159 -7.44 -26.65 16.82
C PHE A 159 -8.97 -26.76 16.91
N VAL A 160 -9.55 -26.53 18.10
CA VAL A 160 -11.01 -26.52 18.31
C VAL A 160 -11.70 -25.48 17.42
N GLU A 161 -11.18 -24.25 17.34
CA GLU A 161 -11.71 -23.20 16.47
C GLU A 161 -11.74 -23.61 14.99
N ARG A 162 -10.74 -24.37 14.52
CA ARG A 162 -10.60 -24.75 13.11
C ARG A 162 -11.43 -25.97 12.70
N ARG A 163 -11.60 -26.93 13.61
CA ARG A 163 -12.19 -28.26 13.30
C ARG A 163 -13.60 -28.46 13.89
N GLY A 164 -14.06 -27.54 14.74
CA GLY A 164 -15.42 -27.54 15.27
C GLY A 164 -15.67 -28.60 16.34
N ASP A 165 -16.87 -29.18 16.35
CA ASP A 165 -17.36 -29.99 17.48
C ASP A 165 -16.58 -31.27 17.74
N ALA A 166 -16.11 -31.97 16.70
CA ALA A 166 -15.31 -33.19 16.86
C ALA A 166 -13.99 -32.90 17.61
N ALA A 167 -13.32 -31.81 17.25
CA ALA A 167 -12.10 -31.36 17.92
C ALA A 167 -12.36 -30.91 19.36
N ARG A 168 -13.53 -30.32 19.63
CA ARG A 168 -13.93 -29.94 20.99
C ARG A 168 -14.06 -31.16 21.89
N GLU A 169 -14.64 -32.25 21.41
CA GLU A 169 -14.75 -33.50 22.18
C GLU A 169 -13.38 -34.17 22.39
N GLU A 170 -12.50 -34.17 21.39
CA GLU A 170 -11.12 -34.66 21.55
C GLU A 170 -10.34 -33.83 22.58
N ALA A 171 -10.46 -32.50 22.54
CA ALA A 171 -9.85 -31.61 23.54
C ALA A 171 -10.38 -31.90 24.95
N LYS A 172 -11.69 -32.11 25.12
CA LYS A 172 -12.27 -32.50 26.42
C LYS A 172 -11.71 -33.84 26.92
N ALA A 173 -11.60 -34.84 26.05
CA ALA A 173 -11.04 -36.14 26.41
C ALA A 173 -9.58 -36.01 26.87
N PHE A 174 -8.77 -35.28 26.11
CA PHE A 174 -7.38 -34.96 26.43
C PHE A 174 -7.25 -34.27 27.80
N LEU A 175 -8.06 -33.27 28.09
CA LEU A 175 -8.00 -32.56 29.38
C LEU A 175 -8.41 -33.42 30.56
N LYS A 176 -9.45 -34.26 30.38
CA LYS A 176 -9.86 -35.23 31.42
C LYS A 176 -8.73 -36.21 31.74
N LEU A 177 -7.97 -36.67 30.74
CA LEU A 177 -6.80 -37.53 30.94
C LEU A 177 -5.72 -36.83 31.77
N LEU A 178 -5.36 -35.58 31.44
CA LEU A 178 -4.33 -34.83 32.18
C LEU A 178 -4.74 -34.57 33.64
N LEU A 179 -6.00 -34.18 33.86
CA LEU A 179 -6.53 -33.91 35.20
C LEU A 179 -6.58 -35.19 36.06
N ALA A 180 -7.09 -36.30 35.49
CA ALA A 180 -7.12 -37.59 36.17
C ALA A 180 -5.71 -38.10 36.49
N ALA A 181 -4.76 -37.91 35.56
CA ALA A 181 -3.36 -38.27 35.79
C ALA A 181 -2.72 -37.46 36.92
N ALA A 182 -2.91 -36.14 36.95
CA ALA A 182 -2.39 -35.29 38.02
C ALA A 182 -3.00 -35.58 39.40
N ALA A 183 -4.28 -36.01 39.43
CA ALA A 183 -5.01 -36.35 40.64
C ALA A 183 -4.76 -37.80 41.14
N SER A 184 -4.15 -38.66 40.32
CA SER A 184 -3.92 -40.06 40.67
C SER A 184 -2.78 -40.21 41.69
N ASP A 185 -3.00 -41.03 42.71
CA ASP A 185 -1.97 -41.45 43.67
C ASP A 185 -1.29 -42.77 43.29
N ALA A 186 -1.74 -43.41 42.22
CA ALA A 186 -1.20 -44.70 41.79
C ALA A 186 0.21 -44.56 41.20
N VAL A 187 0.50 -43.41 40.57
CA VAL A 187 1.82 -43.05 40.03
C VAL A 187 2.00 -41.53 40.23
N PRO A 188 3.18 -41.05 40.67
CA PRO A 188 3.45 -39.62 40.82
C PRO A 188 3.62 -38.93 39.45
N ILE A 189 2.50 -38.52 38.85
CA ILE A 189 2.45 -37.83 37.55
C ILE A 189 2.27 -36.34 37.76
N TYR A 190 3.16 -35.55 37.14
CA TYR A 190 3.17 -34.10 37.16
C TYR A 190 2.86 -33.57 35.77
N ILE A 191 2.04 -32.53 35.69
CA ILE A 191 1.67 -31.83 34.47
C ILE A 191 2.18 -30.40 34.57
N VAL A 192 2.99 -29.99 33.60
CA VAL A 192 3.37 -28.59 33.40
C VAL A 192 2.82 -28.16 32.05
N MET A 193 2.02 -27.10 32.03
CA MET A 193 1.58 -26.50 30.77
C MET A 193 2.11 -25.08 30.61
N THR A 194 2.46 -24.70 29.38
CA THR A 194 2.78 -23.32 29.05
C THR A 194 1.67 -22.73 28.18
N MET A 195 1.24 -21.50 28.47
CA MET A 195 0.27 -20.81 27.61
C MET A 195 0.40 -19.30 27.65
N ARG A 196 -0.19 -18.63 26.65
CA ARG A 196 -0.37 -17.17 26.70
C ARG A 196 -1.55 -16.80 27.61
N ILE A 197 -1.43 -15.68 28.32
CA ILE A 197 -2.39 -15.27 29.38
C ILE A 197 -3.80 -15.01 28.86
N GLU A 198 -3.91 -14.55 27.61
CA GLU A 198 -5.19 -14.31 26.94
C GLU A 198 -6.05 -15.57 26.74
N TRP A 199 -5.48 -16.77 26.84
CA TRP A 199 -6.22 -18.03 26.70
C TRP A 199 -6.81 -18.54 28.03
N LEU A 200 -6.57 -17.85 29.15
CA LEU A 200 -7.16 -18.24 30.44
C LEU A 200 -8.69 -18.21 30.43
N SER A 201 -9.31 -17.34 29.63
CA SER A 201 -10.77 -17.32 29.48
C SER A 201 -11.31 -18.60 28.86
N GLU A 202 -10.60 -19.17 27.89
CA GLU A 202 -11.00 -20.42 27.24
C GLU A 202 -10.90 -21.60 28.21
N CYS A 203 -9.88 -21.62 29.08
CA CYS A 203 -9.73 -22.64 30.11
C CYS A 203 -10.93 -22.72 31.07
N ALA A 204 -11.62 -21.60 31.33
CA ALA A 204 -12.79 -21.57 32.20
C ALA A 204 -14.00 -22.33 31.64
N THR A 205 -13.99 -22.67 30.34
CA THR A 205 -15.07 -23.43 29.71
C THR A 205 -14.97 -24.95 29.94
N TYR A 206 -13.87 -25.41 30.56
CA TYR A 206 -13.60 -26.83 30.82
C TYR A 206 -13.64 -27.13 32.33
N THR A 207 -14.55 -28.02 32.73
CA THR A 207 -14.72 -28.44 34.14
C THR A 207 -13.43 -29.05 34.71
N GLY A 208 -13.00 -28.61 35.89
CA GLY A 208 -11.82 -29.11 36.60
C GLY A 208 -10.50 -28.44 36.18
N LEU A 209 -10.43 -27.88 34.97
CA LEU A 209 -9.23 -27.22 34.47
C LEU A 209 -8.99 -25.88 35.18
N ALA A 210 -10.04 -25.09 35.39
CA ALA A 210 -9.93 -23.79 36.07
C ALA A 210 -9.46 -23.95 37.52
N GLU A 211 -9.99 -24.95 38.23
CA GLU A 211 -9.61 -25.29 39.60
C GLU A 211 -8.12 -25.71 39.65
N ALA A 212 -7.69 -26.63 38.79
CA ALA A 212 -6.30 -27.07 38.72
C ALA A 212 -5.32 -25.93 38.36
N ILE A 213 -5.72 -25.03 37.46
CA ILE A 213 -4.93 -23.83 37.14
C ILE A 213 -4.84 -22.92 38.37
N ASN A 214 -5.93 -22.65 39.08
CA ASN A 214 -5.94 -21.75 40.23
C ASN A 214 -5.03 -22.25 41.36
N GLU A 215 -4.96 -23.57 41.57
CA GLU A 215 -4.05 -24.18 42.55
C GLU A 215 -2.57 -24.02 42.16
N GLY A 216 -2.28 -24.03 40.85
CA GLY A 216 -0.93 -24.17 40.32
C GLY A 216 -0.51 -23.15 39.27
N ILE A 217 -0.97 -21.89 39.32
CA ILE A 217 -0.61 -20.88 38.30
C ILE A 217 0.67 -20.10 38.64
N TYR A 218 1.62 -20.05 37.72
CA TYR A 218 2.79 -19.17 37.76
C TYR A 218 2.76 -18.18 36.59
N LEU A 219 2.55 -16.89 36.90
CA LEU A 219 2.65 -15.81 35.93
C LEU A 219 4.13 -15.41 35.76
N VAL A 220 4.70 -15.65 34.59
CA VAL A 220 6.10 -15.34 34.29
C VAL A 220 6.30 -13.81 34.27
N PRO A 221 7.13 -13.26 35.19
CA PRO A 221 7.39 -11.84 35.21
C PRO A 221 8.29 -11.41 34.04
N GLN A 222 8.18 -10.14 33.66
CA GLN A 222 9.16 -9.49 32.79
C GLN A 222 10.55 -9.53 33.44
N MET A 223 11.59 -9.65 32.63
CA MET A 223 12.96 -9.63 33.13
C MET A 223 13.33 -8.23 33.59
N SER A 224 13.92 -8.13 34.78
CA SER A 224 14.55 -6.89 35.21
C SER A 224 15.82 -6.61 34.40
N ARG A 225 16.27 -5.35 34.38
CA ARG A 225 17.53 -4.95 33.74
C ARG A 225 18.72 -5.81 34.17
N ARG A 226 18.82 -6.16 35.46
CA ARG A 226 19.85 -7.08 35.99
C ARG A 226 19.75 -8.48 35.39
N GLN A 227 18.54 -8.99 35.20
CA GLN A 227 18.32 -10.31 34.59
C GLN A 227 18.67 -10.31 33.10
N PHE A 228 18.34 -9.23 32.37
CA PHE A 228 18.79 -9.06 30.99
C PHE A 228 20.31 -9.00 30.90
N GLN A 229 20.96 -8.24 31.79
CA GLN A 229 22.41 -8.19 31.89
C GLN A 229 23.01 -9.59 32.10
N GLN A 230 22.45 -10.39 33.02
CA GLN A 230 22.89 -11.77 33.23
C GLN A 230 22.67 -12.66 32.01
N ALA A 231 21.53 -12.52 31.32
CA ALA A 231 21.21 -13.29 30.13
C ALA A 231 22.05 -12.91 28.89
N ILE A 232 22.71 -11.74 28.91
CA ILE A 232 23.66 -11.32 27.89
C ILE A 232 25.08 -11.74 28.27
N LEU A 233 25.52 -11.40 29.48
CA LEU A 233 26.90 -11.61 29.94
C LEU A 233 27.20 -13.09 30.20
N GLY A 234 26.32 -13.80 30.90
CA GLY A 234 26.55 -15.18 31.32
C GLY A 234 26.92 -16.12 30.17
N PRO A 235 26.15 -16.17 29.06
CA PRO A 235 26.49 -17.02 27.92
C PRO A 235 27.80 -16.61 27.23
N ILE A 236 28.12 -15.31 27.19
CA ILE A 236 29.36 -14.79 26.59
C ILE A 236 30.57 -15.23 27.42
N GLU A 237 30.50 -15.04 28.74
CA GLU A 237 31.57 -15.41 29.68
C GLU A 237 31.79 -16.92 29.71
N ALA A 238 30.71 -17.71 29.74
CA ALA A 238 30.79 -19.17 29.68
C ALA A 238 31.39 -19.70 28.36
N ALA A 239 31.31 -18.90 27.29
CA ALA A 239 31.89 -19.20 25.98
C ALA A 239 33.27 -18.54 25.78
N GLU A 240 33.90 -18.07 26.87
CA GLU A 240 35.20 -17.39 26.88
C GLU A 240 35.26 -16.15 25.97
N GLY A 241 34.11 -15.53 25.69
CA GLY A 241 33.99 -14.29 24.93
C GLY A 241 34.02 -13.05 25.81
N SER A 242 34.02 -11.87 25.18
CA SER A 242 33.90 -10.59 25.87
C SER A 242 32.96 -9.63 25.13
N ILE A 243 32.43 -8.64 25.85
CA ILE A 243 31.55 -7.60 25.32
C ILE A 243 31.97 -6.24 25.87
N THR A 244 31.91 -5.21 25.02
CA THR A 244 32.19 -3.84 25.45
C THR A 244 31.08 -3.31 26.36
N SER A 245 31.43 -2.57 27.42
CA SER A 245 30.45 -1.95 28.34
C SER A 245 29.48 -1.03 27.59
N ALA A 246 29.99 -0.26 26.63
CA ALA A 246 29.20 0.62 25.78
C ALA A 246 28.12 -0.15 24.98
N LEU A 247 28.45 -1.34 24.44
CA LEU A 247 27.44 -2.15 23.76
C LEU A 247 26.41 -2.68 24.74
N LEU A 248 26.83 -3.19 25.90
CA LEU A 248 25.91 -3.71 26.91
C LEU A 248 24.90 -2.65 27.34
N ASP A 249 25.37 -1.43 27.66
CA ASP A 249 24.50 -0.34 28.07
C ASP A 249 23.54 0.08 26.95
N ARG A 250 24.03 0.15 25.70
CA ARG A 250 23.19 0.42 24.53
C ARG A 250 22.10 -0.64 24.36
N MET A 251 22.46 -1.93 24.40
CA MET A 251 21.50 -3.02 24.27
C MET A 251 20.45 -2.98 25.38
N LEU A 252 20.84 -2.77 26.63
CA LEU A 252 19.89 -2.67 27.74
C LEU A 252 18.93 -1.48 27.57
N ASN A 253 19.40 -0.36 27.01
CA ASN A 253 18.54 0.80 26.73
C ASN A 253 17.59 0.55 25.56
N ASP A 254 18.06 -0.11 24.50
CA ASP A 254 17.22 -0.50 23.35
C ASP A 254 16.14 -1.52 23.76
N LEU A 255 16.39 -2.31 24.82
CA LEU A 255 15.41 -3.24 25.39
C LEU A 255 14.31 -2.54 26.23
N ASP A 256 14.54 -1.39 26.84
CA ASP A 256 13.51 -0.75 27.69
C ASP A 256 12.28 -0.22 26.90
N MET A 257 12.28 -0.33 25.56
CA MET A 257 11.34 0.38 24.67
C MET A 257 10.24 -0.46 23.98
N ARG A 258 10.18 -1.80 24.06
CA ARG A 258 9.23 -2.64 23.26
C ARG A 258 8.76 -3.94 23.93
N ALA A 259 7.61 -4.49 23.51
CA ALA A 259 7.12 -5.82 23.88
C ALA A 259 7.78 -6.96 23.03
N ASP A 260 7.79 -8.20 23.54
CA ASP A 260 8.27 -9.44 22.90
C ASP A 260 9.76 -9.48 22.50
N GLN A 261 10.65 -8.98 23.36
CA GLN A 261 12.04 -8.74 22.96
C GLN A 261 13.00 -9.90 23.13
N LEU A 262 12.72 -10.91 23.94
CA LEU A 262 13.70 -11.98 24.19
C LEU A 262 14.11 -12.73 22.91
N PRO A 263 13.19 -13.14 22.01
CA PRO A 263 13.59 -13.77 20.75
C PRO A 263 14.42 -12.84 19.86
N VAL A 264 14.09 -11.55 19.82
CA VAL A 264 14.84 -10.55 19.04
C VAL A 264 16.24 -10.34 19.64
N LEU A 265 16.34 -10.24 20.96
CA LEU A 265 17.60 -10.15 21.70
C LEU A 265 18.50 -11.35 21.38
N GLN A 266 17.96 -12.56 21.52
CA GLN A 266 18.71 -13.80 21.27
C GLN A 266 19.14 -13.90 19.81
N HIS A 267 18.30 -13.47 18.86
CA HIS A 267 18.67 -13.44 17.46
C HIS A 267 19.74 -12.38 17.16
N ALA A 268 19.63 -11.18 17.71
CA ALA A 268 20.66 -10.16 17.55
C ALA A 268 22.00 -10.64 18.12
N LEU A 269 22.02 -11.20 19.32
CA LEU A 269 23.22 -11.77 19.94
C LEU A 269 23.83 -12.91 19.10
N LEU A 270 22.98 -13.82 18.58
CA LEU A 270 23.41 -14.86 17.63
C LEU A 270 24.16 -14.24 16.43
N ARG A 271 23.59 -13.18 15.83
CA ARG A 271 24.17 -12.52 14.64
C ARG A 271 25.46 -11.78 14.96
N ILE A 272 25.51 -11.04 16.06
CA ILE A 272 26.73 -10.34 16.50
C ILE A 272 27.83 -11.37 16.78
N TRP A 273 27.48 -12.47 17.45
CA TRP A 273 28.42 -13.55 17.74
C TRP A 273 28.96 -14.18 16.45
N GLN A 274 28.13 -14.39 15.43
CA GLN A 274 28.55 -14.93 14.12
C GLN A 274 29.43 -13.96 13.32
N ARG A 275 29.20 -12.66 13.42
CA ARG A 275 29.92 -11.65 12.61
C ARG A 275 31.19 -11.10 13.26
N ARG A 276 31.36 -11.25 14.58
CA ARG A 276 32.58 -10.79 15.24
C ARG A 276 33.80 -11.60 14.75
N GLN A 277 34.97 -10.96 14.76
CA GLN A 277 36.22 -11.70 14.55
C GLN A 277 36.53 -12.56 15.78
N PRO A 278 37.07 -13.79 15.61
CA PRO A 278 37.49 -14.60 16.74
C PRO A 278 38.48 -13.86 17.64
N GLY A 279 38.19 -13.79 18.95
CA GLY A 279 38.99 -13.07 19.94
C GLY A 279 38.57 -11.61 20.18
N ASP A 280 37.84 -10.99 19.25
CA ASP A 280 37.36 -9.62 19.44
C ASP A 280 36.13 -9.55 20.37
N PRO A 281 36.01 -8.47 21.17
CA PRO A 281 34.82 -8.24 21.97
C PRO A 281 33.61 -7.91 21.09
N LEU A 282 32.43 -8.32 21.53
CA LEU A 282 31.17 -7.86 20.95
C LEU A 282 31.08 -6.33 21.13
N SER A 283 30.89 -5.62 20.01
CA SER A 283 31.02 -4.17 19.93
C SER A 283 29.87 -3.50 19.18
N ILE A 284 29.72 -2.20 19.38
CA ILE A 284 28.70 -1.37 18.74
C ILE A 284 28.71 -1.46 17.21
N PRO A 285 29.87 -1.38 16.51
CA PRO A 285 29.89 -1.46 15.06
C PRO A 285 29.23 -2.73 14.51
N VAL A 286 29.51 -3.89 15.12
CA VAL A 286 28.89 -5.17 14.70
C VAL A 286 27.40 -5.19 15.01
N TYR A 287 26.98 -4.60 16.14
CA TYR A 287 25.56 -4.47 16.49
C TYR A 287 24.77 -3.60 15.50
N GLU A 288 25.37 -2.51 15.02
CA GLU A 288 24.79 -1.66 13.97
C GLU A 288 24.78 -2.35 12.61
N GLU A 289 25.86 -3.05 12.26
CA GLU A 289 25.98 -3.80 11.02
C GLU A 289 24.90 -4.87 10.87
N VAL A 290 24.55 -5.57 11.96
CA VAL A 290 23.47 -6.54 11.93
C VAL A 290 22.08 -5.89 11.96
N GLY A 291 21.97 -4.58 12.17
CA GLY A 291 20.70 -3.83 12.13
C GLY A 291 20.05 -3.53 13.49
N THR A 292 20.78 -3.67 14.60
CA THR A 292 20.25 -3.51 15.98
C THR A 292 19.01 -4.38 16.26
N PHE A 293 18.28 -4.17 17.35
CA PHE A 293 17.00 -4.89 17.58
C PHE A 293 15.86 -4.47 16.64
N SER A 294 16.02 -3.38 15.88
CA SER A 294 14.98 -2.92 14.96
C SER A 294 14.95 -3.74 13.68
N ASP A 295 16.10 -3.98 13.08
CA ASP A 295 16.19 -4.53 11.73
C ASP A 295 16.93 -5.87 11.67
N CYS A 296 17.46 -6.41 12.79
CA CYS A 296 18.27 -7.65 12.72
C CYS A 296 17.57 -8.86 12.12
N LEU A 297 16.28 -9.05 12.42
CA LEU A 297 15.49 -10.12 11.83
C LEU A 297 15.26 -9.88 10.33
N SER A 298 14.92 -8.64 9.97
CA SER A 298 14.68 -8.22 8.58
C SER A 298 15.93 -8.40 7.73
N ASN A 299 17.08 -7.91 8.20
CA ASN A 299 18.36 -7.99 7.51
C ASN A 299 18.78 -9.44 7.30
N HIS A 300 18.69 -10.29 8.32
CA HIS A 300 19.03 -11.70 8.16
C HIS A 300 18.09 -12.43 7.19
N ALA A 301 16.78 -12.22 7.32
CA ALA A 301 15.81 -12.85 6.43
C ALA A 301 15.99 -12.37 4.97
N ASN A 302 16.34 -11.08 4.78
CA ASN A 302 16.67 -10.52 3.47
C ASN A 302 17.97 -11.08 2.91
N GLU A 303 18.99 -11.36 3.72
CA GLU A 303 20.23 -12.01 3.28
C GLU A 303 19.94 -13.42 2.73
N ILE A 304 19.14 -14.21 3.45
CA ILE A 304 18.71 -15.55 3.01
C ILE A 304 17.90 -15.41 1.72
N PHE A 305 16.89 -14.55 1.71
CA PHE A 305 16.02 -14.34 0.56
C PHE A 305 16.78 -13.81 -0.67
N ALA A 306 17.79 -12.96 -0.49
CA ALA A 306 18.60 -12.41 -1.58
C ALA A 306 19.42 -13.50 -2.28
N SER A 307 19.86 -14.52 -1.53
CA SER A 307 20.64 -15.66 -2.05
C SER A 307 19.86 -16.58 -2.99
N PHE A 308 18.53 -16.48 -3.00
CA PHE A 308 17.66 -17.31 -3.82
C PHE A 308 17.59 -16.86 -5.28
N SER A 309 17.44 -17.85 -6.17
CA SER A 309 17.05 -17.67 -7.57
C SER A 309 15.63 -17.06 -7.69
N ALA A 310 15.26 -16.61 -8.89
CA ALA A 310 13.93 -16.03 -9.11
C ALA A 310 12.78 -17.02 -8.83
N ALA A 311 12.98 -18.31 -9.13
CA ALA A 311 12.00 -19.36 -8.84
C ALA A 311 11.86 -19.59 -7.33
N GLU A 312 12.98 -19.76 -6.63
CA GLU A 312 13.00 -19.93 -5.16
C GLU A 312 12.42 -18.73 -4.42
N LYS A 313 12.66 -17.49 -4.89
CA LYS A 313 12.04 -16.28 -4.33
C LYS A 313 10.52 -16.32 -4.42
N LYS A 314 9.98 -16.75 -5.56
CA LYS A 314 8.53 -16.93 -5.74
C LYS A 314 7.99 -18.04 -4.84
N THR A 315 8.73 -19.13 -4.68
CA THR A 315 8.38 -20.25 -3.79
C THR A 315 8.39 -19.80 -2.32
N ALA A 316 9.37 -19.00 -1.90
CA ALA A 316 9.45 -18.43 -0.57
C ALA A 316 8.31 -17.44 -0.29
N GLU A 317 8.00 -16.53 -1.22
CA GLU A 317 6.87 -15.63 -1.08
C GLU A 317 5.54 -16.41 -0.94
N GLY A 318 5.32 -17.42 -1.78
CA GLY A 318 4.15 -18.29 -1.69
C GLY A 318 4.05 -19.02 -0.34
N LEU A 319 5.16 -19.63 0.10
CA LEU A 319 5.26 -20.30 1.40
C LEU A 319 4.86 -19.37 2.55
N PHE A 320 5.48 -18.20 2.64
CA PHE A 320 5.25 -17.26 3.73
C PHE A 320 3.84 -16.67 3.74
N ARG A 321 3.26 -16.39 2.56
CA ARG A 321 1.86 -15.99 2.42
C ARG A 321 0.91 -17.10 2.92
N SER A 322 1.20 -18.36 2.63
CA SER A 322 0.35 -19.48 3.02
C SER A 322 0.39 -19.80 4.52
N ILE A 323 1.51 -19.51 5.20
CA ILE A 323 1.69 -19.76 6.65
C ILE A 323 1.45 -18.52 7.55
N THR A 324 0.91 -17.44 6.99
CA THR A 324 0.53 -16.23 7.72
C THR A 324 -0.86 -15.77 7.34
N GLN A 325 -1.48 -14.95 8.19
CA GLN A 325 -2.78 -14.36 7.90
C GLN A 325 -3.04 -13.12 8.76
N VAL A 326 -4.08 -12.35 8.41
CA VAL A 326 -4.60 -11.26 9.24
C VAL A 326 -5.92 -11.69 9.88
N VAL A 327 -5.96 -11.71 11.21
CA VAL A 327 -7.16 -12.00 12.01
C VAL A 327 -7.42 -10.82 12.93
N LYS A 328 -8.63 -10.25 12.89
CA LYS A 328 -9.03 -9.08 13.70
C LYS A 328 -7.98 -7.94 13.61
N SER A 329 -7.51 -7.65 12.40
CA SER A 329 -6.48 -6.64 12.09
C SER A 329 -5.10 -6.88 12.74
N ARG A 330 -4.82 -8.11 13.19
CA ARG A 330 -3.50 -8.53 13.66
C ARG A 330 -2.90 -9.54 12.70
N ARG A 331 -1.64 -9.36 12.33
CA ARG A 331 -0.87 -10.36 11.61
C ARG A 331 -0.54 -11.50 12.57
N VAL A 332 -0.97 -12.70 12.24
CA VAL A 332 -0.78 -13.90 13.05
C VAL A 332 -0.21 -15.01 12.20
N ARG A 333 0.45 -15.95 12.87
CA ARG A 333 0.90 -17.20 12.26
C ARG A 333 -0.30 -18.07 11.84
N ARG A 334 -0.09 -18.90 10.82
CA ARG A 334 -1.04 -19.89 10.32
C ARG A 334 -0.28 -21.20 10.03
N PRO A 335 -0.02 -22.04 11.06
CA PRO A 335 0.66 -23.32 10.88
C PRO A 335 -0.09 -24.21 9.89
N ARG A 336 0.61 -24.84 8.93
CA ARG A 336 -0.04 -25.65 7.88
C ARG A 336 0.80 -26.83 7.37
N PRO A 337 0.17 -27.92 6.91
CA PRO A 337 0.86 -29.03 6.26
C PRO A 337 1.54 -28.61 4.95
N LEU A 338 2.76 -29.10 4.73
CA LEU A 338 3.56 -28.79 3.54
C LEU A 338 2.88 -29.19 2.23
N GLY A 339 2.14 -30.30 2.22
CA GLY A 339 1.38 -30.77 1.05
C GLY A 339 0.24 -29.83 0.67
N GLU A 340 -0.44 -29.22 1.66
CA GLU A 340 -1.47 -28.23 1.38
C GLU A 340 -0.87 -26.93 0.83
N ILE A 341 0.30 -26.52 1.33
CA ILE A 341 1.03 -25.35 0.82
C ILE A 341 1.44 -25.59 -0.64
N ALA A 342 1.93 -26.79 -0.97
CA ALA A 342 2.28 -27.16 -2.34
C ALA A 342 1.07 -27.12 -3.28
N ALA A 343 -0.06 -27.68 -2.86
CA ALA A 343 -1.30 -27.67 -3.64
C ALA A 343 -1.85 -26.26 -3.88
N GLU A 344 -1.79 -25.39 -2.88
CA GLU A 344 -2.28 -24.01 -2.96
C GLU A 344 -1.38 -23.11 -3.81
N THR A 345 -0.06 -23.20 -3.62
CA THR A 345 0.91 -22.35 -4.32
C THR A 345 1.21 -22.85 -5.74
N GLY A 346 0.88 -24.12 -6.03
CA GLY A 346 1.24 -24.79 -7.27
C GLY A 346 2.74 -25.07 -7.41
N GLN A 347 3.50 -24.95 -6.32
CA GLN A 347 4.95 -25.13 -6.31
C GLN A 347 5.34 -26.60 -6.10
N PRO A 348 6.40 -27.10 -6.76
CA PRO A 348 6.89 -28.45 -6.53
C PRO A 348 7.29 -28.66 -5.06
N LEU A 349 6.92 -29.81 -4.50
CA LEU A 349 7.22 -30.15 -3.10
C LEU A 349 8.73 -30.11 -2.81
N ALA A 350 9.57 -30.51 -3.77
CA ALA A 350 11.02 -30.49 -3.63
C ALA A 350 11.57 -29.05 -3.47
N GLU A 351 11.04 -28.09 -4.21
CA GLU A 351 11.44 -26.67 -4.10
C GLU A 351 10.98 -26.07 -2.77
N LEU A 352 9.75 -26.37 -2.35
CA LEU A 352 9.24 -25.94 -1.04
C LEU A 352 10.10 -26.50 0.10
N LYS A 353 10.49 -27.78 0.05
CA LYS A 353 11.39 -28.38 1.03
C LYS A 353 12.73 -27.64 1.09
N ALA A 354 13.32 -27.33 -0.07
CA ALA A 354 14.59 -26.60 -0.13
C ALA A 354 14.49 -25.20 0.50
N VAL A 355 13.42 -24.46 0.20
CA VAL A 355 13.18 -23.14 0.81
C VAL A 355 12.92 -23.24 2.31
N VAL A 356 12.12 -24.21 2.77
CA VAL A 356 11.87 -24.44 4.20
C VAL A 356 13.19 -24.72 4.91
N GLU A 357 14.01 -25.63 4.39
CA GLU A 357 15.31 -25.97 4.99
C GLU A 357 16.24 -24.76 5.03
N ALA A 358 16.26 -23.93 3.98
CA ALA A 358 17.08 -22.71 3.96
C ALA A 358 16.74 -21.72 5.08
N PHE A 359 15.47 -21.65 5.53
CA PHE A 359 15.04 -20.82 6.67
C PHE A 359 15.05 -21.56 8.02
N ARG A 360 15.01 -22.90 8.01
CA ARG A 360 14.97 -23.76 9.20
C ARG A 360 16.35 -24.11 9.75
N THR A 361 17.37 -24.14 8.88
CA THR A 361 18.75 -24.55 9.22
C THR A 361 19.27 -23.88 10.51
N GLU A 362 20.12 -24.59 11.24
CA GLU A 362 20.76 -24.11 12.46
C GLU A 362 21.41 -22.73 12.24
N GLY A 363 21.18 -21.82 13.19
CA GLY A 363 21.60 -20.42 13.08
C GLY A 363 20.67 -19.51 12.27
N ARG A 364 19.59 -20.03 11.65
CA ARG A 364 18.56 -19.23 10.97
C ARG A 364 17.21 -19.33 11.68
N SER A 365 16.75 -20.56 11.94
CA SER A 365 15.57 -20.89 12.77
C SER A 365 14.40 -19.91 12.62
N PHE A 366 14.09 -19.50 11.39
CA PHE A 366 12.94 -18.63 11.09
C PHE A 366 11.64 -19.43 10.95
N LEU A 367 11.79 -20.68 10.52
CA LEU A 367 10.71 -21.66 10.40
C LEU A 367 10.95 -22.83 11.33
N VAL A 368 9.84 -23.37 11.86
CA VAL A 368 9.78 -24.67 12.53
C VAL A 368 8.95 -25.64 11.71
N ALA A 369 9.27 -26.92 11.83
CA ALA A 369 8.50 -27.99 11.23
C ALA A 369 8.31 -29.14 12.22
N THR A 370 7.29 -29.97 12.00
CA THR A 370 7.15 -31.25 12.72
C THR A 370 8.44 -32.07 12.66
N ALA A 371 8.77 -32.77 13.75
CA ALA A 371 10.00 -33.55 13.85
C ALA A 371 10.13 -34.62 12.75
N GLY A 372 11.37 -34.87 12.32
CA GLY A 372 11.70 -35.81 11.24
C GLY A 372 12.00 -35.14 9.89
N GLU A 373 12.13 -35.96 8.85
CA GLU A 373 12.30 -35.51 7.47
C GLU A 373 11.03 -34.83 6.95
N LEU A 374 11.21 -33.73 6.22
CA LEU A 374 10.09 -33.00 5.63
C LEU A 374 9.33 -33.89 4.64
N ASN A 375 8.02 -34.01 4.86
CA ASN A 375 7.09 -34.70 4.01
C ASN A 375 5.78 -33.89 3.90
N GLU A 376 4.80 -34.38 3.13
CA GLU A 376 3.55 -33.65 2.88
C GLU A 376 2.74 -33.36 4.16
N SER A 377 2.85 -34.23 5.17
CA SER A 377 2.16 -34.06 6.45
C SER A 377 2.92 -33.19 7.45
N SER A 378 4.17 -32.81 7.16
CA SER A 378 4.95 -31.92 8.03
C SER A 378 4.27 -30.57 8.13
N ILE A 379 3.91 -30.17 9.35
CA ILE A 379 3.33 -28.85 9.62
C ILE A 379 4.47 -27.85 9.63
N ILE A 380 4.38 -26.80 8.82
CA ILE A 380 5.32 -25.69 8.76
C ILE A 380 4.72 -24.49 9.48
N ASP A 381 5.52 -23.83 10.31
CA ASP A 381 5.15 -22.63 11.04
C ASP A 381 6.34 -21.65 11.17
N ILE A 382 6.03 -20.40 11.51
CA ILE A 382 7.02 -19.39 11.86
C ILE A 382 7.46 -19.59 13.30
N SER A 383 8.77 -19.59 13.55
CA SER A 383 9.33 -19.82 14.88
C SER A 383 8.90 -18.76 15.91
N HIS A 384 8.70 -17.51 15.48
CA HIS A 384 8.18 -16.45 16.35
C HIS A 384 7.45 -15.33 15.60
N GLU A 385 6.33 -14.82 16.15
CA GLU A 385 5.52 -13.72 15.57
C GLU A 385 6.30 -12.41 15.34
N ALA A 386 7.43 -12.23 16.06
CA ALA A 386 8.33 -11.09 15.86
C ALA A 386 8.85 -11.00 14.42
N LEU A 387 9.02 -12.14 13.74
CA LEU A 387 9.42 -12.18 12.34
C LEU A 387 8.39 -11.51 11.42
N ILE A 388 7.10 -11.80 11.64
CA ILE A 388 5.98 -11.24 10.86
C ILE A 388 5.92 -9.71 10.99
N ARG A 389 6.31 -9.20 12.17
CA ARG A 389 6.31 -7.78 12.49
C ARG A 389 7.53 -7.04 11.94
N GLN A 390 8.73 -7.61 12.10
CA GLN A 390 9.98 -6.91 11.78
C GLN A 390 10.47 -7.15 10.36
N TRP A 391 10.15 -8.29 9.73
CA TRP A 391 10.60 -8.52 8.36
C TRP A 391 9.71 -7.78 7.37
N GLY A 392 10.24 -6.68 6.82
CA GLY A 392 9.46 -5.75 5.98
C GLY A 392 8.84 -6.39 4.73
N LEU A 393 9.51 -7.36 4.10
CA LEU A 393 8.95 -8.10 2.97
C LEU A 393 7.76 -8.96 3.40
N LEU A 394 7.93 -9.74 4.47
CA LEU A 394 6.85 -10.57 5.01
C LEU A 394 5.64 -9.75 5.44
N ALA A 395 5.89 -8.64 6.15
CA ALA A 395 4.86 -7.68 6.54
C ALA A 395 4.02 -7.23 5.34
N LYS A 396 4.69 -6.83 4.25
CA LYS A 396 4.02 -6.43 3.00
C LYS A 396 3.27 -7.59 2.36
N TRP A 397 3.88 -8.77 2.26
CA TRP A 397 3.23 -9.95 1.68
C TRP A 397 1.94 -10.34 2.43
N VAL A 398 1.95 -10.27 3.76
CA VAL A 398 0.78 -10.55 4.61
C VAL A 398 -0.33 -9.55 4.34
N ASP A 399 -0.01 -8.25 4.25
CA ASP A 399 -0.99 -7.20 4.00
C ASP A 399 -1.58 -7.29 2.59
N ASP A 400 -0.73 -7.52 1.58
CA ASP A 400 -1.15 -7.73 0.18
C ASP A 400 -2.07 -8.95 0.06
N GLU A 401 -1.74 -10.04 0.77
CA GLU A 401 -2.56 -11.26 0.80
C GLU A 401 -3.90 -11.01 1.48
N ALA A 402 -3.91 -10.32 2.63
CA ALA A 402 -5.15 -9.95 3.32
C ALA A 402 -6.06 -9.07 2.46
N ALA A 403 -5.50 -8.09 1.74
CA ALA A 403 -6.25 -7.26 0.81
C ALA A 403 -6.85 -8.11 -0.33
N THR A 404 -6.10 -9.10 -0.83
CA THR A 404 -6.56 -10.03 -1.87
C THR A 404 -7.68 -10.95 -1.37
N VAL A 405 -7.51 -11.57 -0.20
CA VAL A 405 -8.54 -12.42 0.44
C VAL A 405 -9.82 -11.62 0.70
N ALA A 406 -9.72 -10.38 1.19
CA ALA A 406 -10.88 -9.52 1.40
C ALA A 406 -11.61 -9.18 0.08
N ARG A 407 -10.88 -9.02 -1.02
CA ARG A 407 -11.48 -8.83 -2.37
C ARG A 407 -12.17 -10.09 -2.86
N ILE A 408 -11.56 -11.26 -2.67
CA ILE A 408 -12.15 -12.56 -3.01
C ILE A 408 -13.45 -12.75 -2.23
N GLY A 409 -13.45 -12.50 -0.91
CA GLY A 409 -14.66 -12.60 -0.08
C GLY A 409 -15.80 -11.72 -0.58
N ARG A 410 -15.52 -10.44 -0.92
CA ARG A 410 -16.53 -9.55 -1.51
C ARG A 410 -17.07 -10.06 -2.86
N LEU A 411 -16.22 -10.66 -3.69
CA LEU A 411 -16.64 -11.26 -4.96
C LEU A 411 -17.49 -12.52 -4.73
N GLU A 412 -17.14 -13.36 -3.76
CA GLU A 412 -17.92 -14.55 -3.40
C GLU A 412 -19.29 -14.17 -2.83
N ASP A 413 -19.36 -13.14 -1.98
CA ASP A 413 -20.62 -12.60 -1.47
C ASP A 413 -21.52 -12.08 -2.60
N ALA A 414 -20.95 -11.28 -3.52
CA ALA A 414 -21.68 -10.78 -4.69
C ALA A 414 -22.16 -11.91 -5.61
N ALA A 415 -21.33 -12.94 -5.79
CA ALA A 415 -21.68 -14.12 -6.58
C ALA A 415 -22.77 -14.98 -5.93
N ALA A 416 -22.73 -15.12 -4.60
CA ALA A 416 -23.76 -15.82 -3.84
C ALA A 416 -25.11 -15.09 -3.97
N GLU A 417 -25.12 -13.76 -3.79
CA GLU A 417 -26.31 -12.91 -3.97
C GLU A 417 -26.90 -13.03 -5.38
N TRP A 418 -26.06 -12.96 -6.42
CA TRP A 418 -26.48 -13.16 -7.81
C TRP A 418 -27.03 -14.57 -8.08
N SER A 419 -26.39 -15.60 -7.54
CA SER A 419 -26.80 -16.99 -7.76
C SER A 419 -28.17 -17.30 -7.14
N GLY A 420 -28.51 -16.67 -6.02
CA GLY A 420 -29.78 -16.86 -5.31
C GLY A 420 -30.99 -16.17 -5.97
N ASN A 421 -30.80 -15.20 -6.87
CA ASN A 421 -31.88 -14.43 -7.52
C ASN A 421 -31.54 -14.00 -8.96
N ARG A 422 -31.25 -14.97 -9.83
CA ARG A 422 -30.77 -14.73 -11.22
C ARG A 422 -31.66 -13.86 -12.10
N GLU A 423 -32.98 -13.85 -11.91
CA GLU A 423 -33.93 -13.10 -12.75
C GLU A 423 -34.09 -11.62 -12.34
N ARG A 424 -33.65 -11.22 -11.14
CA ARG A 424 -33.93 -9.89 -10.57
C ARG A 424 -32.72 -8.94 -10.56
N TYR A 425 -31.51 -9.44 -10.83
CA TYR A 425 -30.25 -8.72 -10.55
C TYR A 425 -29.26 -8.63 -11.74
N GLU A 426 -29.71 -8.31 -12.95
CA GLU A 426 -28.79 -7.96 -14.06
C GLU A 426 -27.97 -6.68 -13.79
N GLY A 427 -28.41 -5.85 -12.84
CA GLY A 427 -27.69 -4.66 -12.35
C GLY A 427 -26.58 -4.94 -11.33
N ALA A 428 -26.50 -6.15 -10.76
CA ALA A 428 -25.51 -6.52 -9.75
C ALA A 428 -24.19 -7.04 -10.36
N LEU A 429 -24.17 -7.34 -11.66
CA LEU A 429 -22.98 -7.80 -12.37
C LEU A 429 -21.90 -6.70 -12.38
N TYR A 430 -20.65 -7.09 -12.15
CA TYR A 430 -19.52 -6.17 -12.21
C TYR A 430 -19.33 -5.65 -13.64
N ARG A 431 -18.90 -4.38 -13.78
CA ARG A 431 -18.69 -3.73 -15.07
C ARG A 431 -17.44 -2.86 -15.05
N GLY A 432 -16.92 -2.56 -16.24
CA GLY A 432 -15.82 -1.61 -16.40
C GLY A 432 -14.60 -2.01 -15.59
N TRP A 433 -14.06 -1.06 -14.82
CA TRP A 433 -12.86 -1.27 -14.01
C TRP A 433 -13.07 -2.30 -12.88
N VAL A 434 -14.25 -2.32 -12.24
CA VAL A 434 -14.57 -3.30 -11.18
C VAL A 434 -14.54 -4.73 -11.73
N LEU A 435 -15.07 -4.95 -12.94
CA LEU A 435 -14.96 -6.26 -13.59
C LEU A 435 -13.49 -6.59 -13.89
N LYS A 436 -12.76 -5.67 -14.53
CA LYS A 436 -11.36 -5.88 -14.91
C LYS A 436 -10.48 -6.25 -13.71
N GLN A 437 -10.62 -5.53 -12.60
CA GLN A 437 -9.88 -5.83 -11.38
C GLN A 437 -10.22 -7.21 -10.79
N ASN A 438 -11.50 -7.58 -10.75
CA ASN A 438 -11.88 -8.88 -10.18
C ASN A 438 -11.59 -10.05 -11.13
N GLU A 439 -11.45 -9.80 -12.44
CA GLU A 439 -10.97 -10.79 -13.41
C GLU A 439 -9.50 -11.18 -13.18
N GLU A 440 -8.67 -10.27 -12.64
CA GLU A 440 -7.29 -10.58 -12.23
C GLU A 440 -7.24 -11.63 -11.11
N LEU A 441 -8.32 -11.79 -10.33
CA LEU A 441 -8.43 -12.78 -9.27
C LEU A 441 -8.80 -14.19 -9.78
N MET A 442 -9.17 -14.33 -11.05
CA MET A 442 -9.60 -15.62 -11.62
C MET A 442 -8.65 -16.79 -11.35
N PRO A 443 -7.31 -16.65 -11.41
CA PRO A 443 -6.40 -17.75 -11.13
C PRO A 443 -6.46 -18.27 -9.68
N ARG A 444 -6.96 -17.45 -8.74
CA ARG A 444 -7.08 -17.79 -7.32
C ARG A 444 -8.47 -18.33 -6.92
N LEU A 445 -9.44 -18.28 -7.84
CA LEU A 445 -10.78 -18.81 -7.61
C LEU A 445 -10.87 -20.27 -8.04
N LYS A 446 -11.70 -21.06 -7.36
CA LYS A 446 -12.02 -22.41 -7.84
C LYS A 446 -12.70 -22.31 -9.22
N PRO A 447 -12.28 -23.07 -10.25
CA PRO A 447 -12.78 -22.94 -11.62
C PRO A 447 -14.32 -23.03 -11.75
N ASP A 448 -14.94 -23.87 -10.92
CA ASP A 448 -16.39 -24.13 -10.92
C ASP A 448 -17.15 -23.33 -9.84
N SER A 449 -16.52 -22.32 -9.24
CA SER A 449 -17.17 -21.49 -8.21
C SER A 449 -18.25 -20.58 -8.80
N ALA A 450 -19.21 -20.21 -7.94
CA ALA A 450 -20.20 -19.18 -8.26
C ALA A 450 -19.51 -17.85 -8.66
N ALA A 451 -18.37 -17.52 -8.05
CA ALA A 451 -17.56 -16.34 -8.37
C ALA A 451 -17.06 -16.34 -9.83
N VAL A 452 -16.56 -17.47 -10.33
CA VAL A 452 -16.14 -17.58 -11.74
C VAL A 452 -17.34 -17.49 -12.68
N ALA A 453 -18.46 -18.12 -12.35
CA ALA A 453 -19.69 -18.00 -13.13
C ALA A 453 -20.20 -16.55 -13.18
N PHE A 454 -20.15 -15.84 -12.06
CA PHE A 454 -20.53 -14.44 -11.93
C PHE A 454 -19.64 -13.51 -12.78
N LEU A 455 -18.32 -13.70 -12.78
CA LEU A 455 -17.41 -12.93 -13.64
C LEU A 455 -17.64 -13.21 -15.12
N LYS A 456 -17.86 -14.47 -15.52
CA LYS A 456 -18.21 -14.82 -16.90
C LYS A 456 -19.54 -14.19 -17.33
N ALA A 457 -20.55 -14.20 -16.46
CA ALA A 457 -21.83 -13.54 -16.71
C ALA A 457 -21.66 -12.01 -16.85
N SER A 458 -20.86 -11.40 -15.97
CA SER A 458 -20.51 -9.98 -16.00
C SER A 458 -19.84 -9.57 -17.32
N ARG A 459 -18.85 -10.36 -17.78
CA ARG A 459 -18.17 -10.16 -19.07
C ARG A 459 -19.12 -10.29 -20.26
N ARG A 460 -20.05 -11.26 -20.22
CA ARG A 460 -21.06 -11.45 -21.27
C ARG A 460 -22.02 -10.26 -21.34
N ALA A 461 -22.51 -9.80 -20.19
CA ALA A 461 -23.39 -8.63 -20.11
C ALA A 461 -22.71 -7.36 -20.64
N GLN A 462 -21.43 -7.13 -20.27
CA GLN A 462 -20.67 -5.99 -20.77
C GLN A 462 -20.48 -6.04 -22.30
N ARG A 463 -20.22 -7.22 -22.89
CA ARG A 463 -20.12 -7.36 -24.35
C ARG A 463 -21.44 -7.07 -25.05
N ILE A 464 -22.56 -7.60 -24.57
CA ILE A 464 -23.88 -7.39 -25.18
C ILE A 464 -24.25 -5.91 -25.16
N GLN A 465 -24.04 -5.20 -24.04
CA GLN A 465 -24.29 -3.76 -23.97
C GLN A 465 -23.36 -2.94 -24.87
N SER A 466 -22.11 -3.36 -25.02
CA SER A 466 -21.17 -2.72 -25.96
C SER A 466 -21.71 -2.85 -27.39
N TRP A 467 -22.10 -4.05 -27.82
CA TRP A 467 -22.68 -4.30 -29.14
C TRP A 467 -23.94 -3.48 -29.42
N LEU A 468 -24.85 -3.36 -28.44
CA LEU A 468 -26.05 -2.52 -28.54
C LEU A 468 -25.72 -1.02 -28.72
N ARG A 469 -24.67 -0.51 -28.05
CA ARG A 469 -24.19 0.88 -28.22
C ARG A 469 -23.61 1.12 -29.62
N TRP A 470 -22.84 0.18 -30.16
CA TRP A 470 -22.31 0.28 -31.53
C TRP A 470 -23.41 0.20 -32.60
N GLY A 471 -24.44 -0.64 -32.38
CA GLY A 471 -25.61 -0.71 -33.26
C GLY A 471 -26.41 0.59 -33.33
N MET A 472 -26.63 1.27 -32.20
CA MET A 472 -27.24 2.60 -32.16
C MET A 472 -26.37 3.68 -32.81
N GLY A 473 -25.05 3.65 -32.59
CA GLY A 473 -24.11 4.58 -33.22
C GLY A 473 -24.13 4.50 -34.75
N GLY A 474 -24.24 3.29 -35.31
CA GLY A 474 -24.39 3.09 -36.76
C GLY A 474 -25.70 3.67 -37.32
N MET A 475 -26.80 3.60 -36.56
CA MET A 475 -28.09 4.17 -36.96
C MET A 475 -28.09 5.71 -36.91
N VAL A 476 -27.44 6.30 -35.90
CA VAL A 476 -27.25 7.77 -35.83
C VAL A 476 -26.35 8.27 -36.95
N LEU A 477 -25.31 7.51 -37.31
CA LEU A 477 -24.43 7.84 -38.44
C LEU A 477 -25.19 7.81 -39.78
N LEU A 478 -26.08 6.83 -39.99
CA LEU A 478 -26.94 6.77 -41.17
C LEU A 478 -27.90 7.97 -41.27
N LEU A 479 -28.50 8.38 -40.14
CA LEU A 479 -29.35 9.59 -40.09
C LEU A 479 -28.53 10.87 -40.30
N ALA A 480 -27.30 10.95 -39.79
CA ALA A 480 -26.40 12.06 -40.01
C ALA A 480 -25.97 12.16 -41.48
N ILE A 481 -25.69 11.03 -42.15
CA ILE A 481 -25.38 10.98 -43.58
C ILE A 481 -26.60 11.43 -44.40
N ALA A 482 -27.81 10.97 -44.06
CA ALA A 482 -29.03 11.44 -44.72
C ALA A 482 -29.24 12.96 -44.54
N GLY A 483 -28.97 13.48 -43.34
CA GLY A 483 -28.97 14.92 -43.07
C GLY A 483 -27.89 15.68 -43.86
N LEU A 484 -26.70 15.09 -44.03
CA LEU A 484 -25.60 15.66 -44.82
C LEU A 484 -25.93 15.74 -46.31
N VAL A 485 -26.64 14.74 -46.84
CA VAL A 485 -27.14 14.75 -48.23
C VAL A 485 -28.19 15.84 -48.43
N ILE A 486 -29.10 16.02 -47.46
CA ILE A 486 -30.09 17.11 -47.49
C ILE A 486 -29.39 18.47 -47.41
N TRP A 487 -28.41 18.62 -46.51
CA TRP A 487 -27.61 19.83 -46.34
C TRP A 487 -26.78 20.18 -47.57
N GLU A 488 -26.14 19.21 -48.23
CA GLU A 488 -25.38 19.43 -49.47
C GLU A 488 -26.30 19.92 -50.60
N TYR A 489 -27.56 19.46 -50.62
CA TYR A 489 -28.57 19.89 -51.57
C TYR A 489 -29.04 21.34 -51.35
N GLU A 490 -29.19 21.76 -50.08
CA GLU A 490 -29.50 23.16 -49.70
C GLU A 490 -28.31 24.11 -49.96
N LYS A 491 -27.09 23.65 -49.67
CA LYS A 491 -25.85 24.42 -49.86
C LYS A 491 -25.54 24.72 -51.33
N LEU A 492 -25.95 23.84 -52.25
CA LEU A 492 -25.86 24.07 -53.70
C LEU A 492 -26.80 25.20 -54.19
N LEU A 493 -27.89 25.47 -53.46
CA LEU A 493 -28.79 26.59 -53.75
C LEU A 493 -28.22 27.92 -53.23
N ASP A 494 -27.65 27.94 -52.02
CA ASP A 494 -27.03 29.13 -51.40
C ASP A 494 -25.70 29.55 -52.07
N ALA A 495 -24.95 28.60 -52.62
CA ALA A 495 -23.68 28.87 -53.33
C ALA A 495 -23.86 29.72 -54.61
N ARG A 496 -25.07 29.78 -55.17
CA ARG A 496 -25.38 30.67 -56.30
C ARG A 496 -25.56 32.14 -55.87
N GLU A 497 -25.95 32.38 -54.62
CA GLU A 497 -26.13 33.74 -54.07
C GLU A 497 -24.83 34.33 -53.50
N GLN A 498 -23.97 33.50 -52.89
CA GLN A 498 -22.70 33.98 -52.28
C GLN A 498 -21.55 34.22 -53.27
N ALA A 499 -21.67 33.79 -54.53
CA ALA A 499 -20.66 34.02 -55.57
C ALA A 499 -20.48 35.51 -55.96
N GLN A 500 -21.33 36.42 -55.46
CA GLN A 500 -21.23 37.86 -55.73
C GLN A 500 -20.48 38.70 -54.66
N GLN A 501 -20.02 38.13 -53.53
CA GLN A 501 -19.53 38.96 -52.40
C GLN A 501 -18.07 38.75 -51.89
N SER A 502 -17.22 37.92 -52.50
CA SER A 502 -15.88 37.60 -51.93
C SER A 502 -14.67 38.40 -52.47
N GLY A 503 -14.81 39.72 -52.64
CA GLY A 503 -13.71 40.60 -53.10
C GLY A 503 -12.70 41.07 -52.04
N ALA A 504 -12.87 40.75 -50.75
CA ALA A 504 -12.15 41.43 -49.67
C ALA A 504 -10.89 40.74 -49.10
N LEU A 505 -10.55 39.51 -49.54
CA LEU A 505 -9.41 38.75 -48.96
C LEU A 505 -8.09 38.83 -49.76
N VAL A 506 -8.11 39.43 -50.95
CA VAL A 506 -6.90 39.57 -51.79
C VAL A 506 -6.07 40.80 -51.41
N ALA A 507 -6.69 41.87 -50.90
CA ALA A 507 -6.02 43.13 -50.58
C ALA A 507 -5.03 43.05 -49.39
N VAL A 508 -5.26 42.14 -48.44
CA VAL A 508 -4.40 41.98 -47.25
C VAL A 508 -3.07 41.28 -47.59
N ALA A 509 -3.04 40.44 -48.63
CA ALA A 509 -1.84 39.73 -49.06
C ALA A 509 -0.87 40.63 -49.84
N GLU A 510 -1.39 41.63 -50.57
CA GLU A 510 -0.58 42.58 -51.35
C GLU A 510 0.12 43.63 -50.46
N GLU A 511 -0.48 44.00 -49.32
CA GLU A 511 0.12 44.99 -48.41
C GLU A 511 1.33 44.42 -47.65
N GLN A 512 1.32 43.12 -47.34
CA GLN A 512 2.42 42.42 -46.68
C GLN A 512 3.68 42.31 -47.56
N LYS A 513 3.50 42.13 -48.88
CA LYS A 513 4.58 42.05 -49.87
C LYS A 513 5.38 43.35 -49.97
N LYS A 514 4.70 44.50 -49.94
CA LYS A 514 5.36 45.82 -50.02
C LYS A 514 6.25 46.13 -48.83
N ARG A 515 5.91 45.65 -47.63
CA ARG A 515 6.71 45.91 -46.41
C ARG A 515 8.01 45.09 -46.38
N ALA A 516 7.97 43.83 -46.77
CA ALA A 516 9.15 42.97 -46.84
C ALA A 516 10.19 43.45 -47.88
N GLU A 517 9.72 43.96 -49.03
CA GLU A 517 10.59 44.55 -50.07
C GLU A 517 11.24 45.88 -49.61
N GLN A 518 10.59 46.61 -48.70
CA GLN A 518 11.08 47.89 -48.19
C GLN A 518 12.14 47.70 -47.10
N ASP A 519 11.98 46.70 -46.23
CA ASP A 519 12.96 46.36 -45.19
C ASP A 519 14.25 45.74 -45.76
N GLN A 520 14.14 44.94 -46.83
CA GLN A 520 15.29 44.39 -47.54
C GLN A 520 16.13 45.50 -48.21
N ASN A 521 15.48 46.53 -48.76
CA ASN A 521 16.16 47.66 -49.38
C ASN A 521 16.84 48.59 -48.36
N ASN A 522 16.25 48.77 -47.17
CA ASN A 522 16.86 49.53 -46.09
C ASN A 522 18.13 48.82 -45.55
N LEU A 523 18.12 47.49 -45.42
CA LEU A 523 19.31 46.71 -45.04
C LEU A 523 20.44 46.80 -46.08
N ILE A 524 20.10 46.83 -47.37
CA ILE A 524 21.08 47.00 -48.46
C ILE A 524 21.65 48.44 -48.47
N GLN A 525 20.88 49.44 -48.06
CA GLN A 525 21.34 50.81 -47.90
C GLN A 525 22.28 50.96 -46.69
N ASP A 526 21.97 50.32 -45.56
CA ASP A 526 22.82 50.33 -44.37
C ASP A 526 24.14 49.56 -44.60
N LEU A 527 24.11 48.47 -45.39
CA LEU A 527 25.31 47.75 -45.86
C LEU A 527 26.18 48.57 -46.84
N LYS A 528 25.59 49.53 -47.56
CA LYS A 528 26.31 50.45 -48.47
C LYS A 528 26.84 51.70 -47.76
N ALA A 529 26.32 52.04 -46.58
CA ALA A 529 26.79 53.17 -45.77
C ALA A 529 28.08 52.87 -44.97
N VAL A 530 28.52 51.61 -44.95
CA VAL A 530 29.82 51.21 -44.37
C VAL A 530 30.79 50.81 -45.49
N SER A 531 31.23 51.80 -46.25
CA SER A 531 32.58 51.87 -46.79
C SER A 531 32.80 53.31 -47.25
N PRO A 532 33.80 54.03 -46.70
CA PRO A 532 35.16 53.77 -47.14
C PRO A 532 36.24 54.00 -46.07
N ALA A 533 37.14 53.04 -45.88
CA ALA A 533 38.59 53.26 -45.68
C ALA A 533 39.22 51.93 -45.25
N GLY A 534 40.18 51.46 -46.04
CA GLY A 534 40.86 50.21 -45.80
C GLY A 534 41.58 50.17 -44.45
N SER A 535 41.35 49.11 -43.69
CA SER A 535 42.37 48.45 -42.87
C SER A 535 41.93 47.03 -42.53
N THR A 536 42.91 46.15 -42.35
CA THR A 536 42.81 44.69 -42.31
C THR A 536 42.16 44.13 -41.04
N ASP A 537 41.67 44.97 -40.12
CA ASP A 537 40.98 44.57 -38.88
C ASP A 537 39.46 44.36 -39.04
N SER A 538 38.89 44.72 -40.18
CA SER A 538 37.46 44.55 -40.44
C SER A 538 37.02 43.09 -40.57
N SER A 539 37.94 42.14 -40.78
CA SER A 539 37.60 40.71 -40.99
C SER A 539 36.99 40.05 -39.75
N LYS A 540 37.48 40.36 -38.53
CA LYS A 540 36.93 39.78 -37.29
C LYS A 540 35.61 40.43 -36.85
N ALA A 541 35.42 41.71 -37.15
CA ALA A 541 34.14 42.39 -36.94
C ALA A 541 33.09 41.95 -37.97
N LEU A 542 33.51 41.68 -39.22
CA LEU A 542 32.66 41.16 -40.29
C LEU A 542 32.25 39.70 -40.03
N GLU A 543 33.13 38.85 -39.47
CA GLU A 543 32.79 37.48 -39.05
C GLU A 543 31.81 37.45 -37.87
N ALA A 544 31.97 38.32 -36.86
CA ALA A 544 31.01 38.44 -35.75
C ALA A 544 29.64 39.00 -36.19
N VAL A 545 29.61 39.80 -37.27
CA VAL A 545 28.38 40.27 -37.93
C VAL A 545 27.82 39.18 -38.84
N LEU A 546 28.64 38.41 -39.56
CA LEU A 546 28.22 37.28 -40.39
C LEU A 546 27.60 36.15 -39.54
N ASP A 547 28.15 35.83 -38.37
CA ASP A 547 27.56 34.83 -37.46
C ASP A 547 26.21 35.30 -36.90
N LYS A 548 26.03 36.60 -36.66
CA LYS A 548 24.73 37.20 -36.29
C LYS A 548 23.75 37.31 -37.48
N VAL A 549 24.26 37.33 -38.70
CA VAL A 549 23.47 37.32 -39.95
C VAL A 549 23.10 35.90 -40.36
N GLN A 550 23.90 34.88 -40.00
CA GLN A 550 23.65 33.46 -40.23
C GLN A 550 22.87 32.77 -39.09
N ALA A 551 22.77 33.39 -37.91
CA ALA A 551 21.94 32.88 -36.81
C ALA A 551 20.46 32.77 -37.24
N LYS A 552 19.87 31.58 -37.06
CA LYS A 552 18.46 31.36 -37.37
C LYS A 552 17.60 32.34 -36.56
N ARG A 553 16.78 33.13 -37.26
CA ARG A 553 15.98 34.20 -36.65
C ARG A 553 14.57 33.70 -36.36
N LEU A 554 14.09 34.02 -35.17
CA LEU A 554 12.73 33.70 -34.76
C LEU A 554 11.99 34.98 -34.40
N TYR A 555 10.90 35.26 -35.11
CA TYR A 555 10.03 36.39 -34.81
C TYR A 555 8.89 35.94 -33.93
N LEU A 556 8.63 36.67 -32.85
CA LEU A 556 7.58 36.35 -31.91
C LEU A 556 6.50 37.43 -31.97
N GLN A 557 5.26 37.01 -32.17
CA GLN A 557 4.10 37.87 -32.28
C GLN A 557 3.07 37.54 -31.20
N TYR A 558 2.48 38.58 -30.59
CA TYR A 558 1.52 38.44 -29.51
C TYR A 558 0.33 39.39 -29.66
N PHE A 559 -0.78 39.07 -29.02
CA PHE A 559 -2.02 39.85 -29.06
C PHE A 559 -2.23 40.56 -27.72
N GLY A 560 -1.76 41.80 -27.64
CA GLY A 560 -2.06 42.72 -26.54
C GLY A 560 -1.34 42.45 -25.21
N PRO A 561 -1.63 43.26 -24.18
CA PRO A 561 -0.78 43.39 -22.98
C PRO A 561 -0.64 42.11 -22.14
N GLN A 562 -1.65 41.25 -22.13
CA GLN A 562 -1.64 40.02 -21.32
C GLN A 562 -0.60 39.00 -21.79
N GLN A 563 -0.18 39.08 -23.06
CA GLN A 563 0.76 38.14 -23.67
C GLN A 563 2.20 38.68 -23.73
N GLN A 564 2.38 39.95 -23.42
CA GLN A 564 3.67 40.63 -23.48
C GLN A 564 4.70 40.00 -22.55
N GLY A 565 4.30 39.58 -21.34
CA GLY A 565 5.19 38.89 -20.39
C GLY A 565 5.58 37.47 -20.85
N LEU A 566 4.65 36.75 -21.50
CA LEU A 566 4.91 35.41 -22.05
C LEU A 566 5.84 35.48 -23.25
N ALA A 567 5.60 36.45 -24.13
CA ALA A 567 6.45 36.79 -25.27
C ALA A 567 7.89 37.08 -24.83
N HIS A 568 8.05 37.87 -23.76
CA HIS A 568 9.36 38.18 -23.19
C HIS A 568 10.08 36.92 -22.67
N ASN A 569 9.40 36.09 -21.88
CA ASN A 569 10.00 34.87 -21.31
C ASN A 569 10.37 33.83 -22.39
N ALA A 570 9.52 33.66 -23.41
CA ALA A 570 9.81 32.81 -24.56
C ALA A 570 11.04 33.31 -25.33
N ALA A 571 11.16 34.63 -25.55
CA ALA A 571 12.32 35.22 -26.21
C ALA A 571 13.62 35.00 -25.42
N VAL A 572 13.58 35.15 -24.09
CA VAL A 572 14.74 34.88 -23.22
C VAL A 572 15.17 33.41 -23.28
N ASN A 573 14.22 32.47 -23.20
CA ASN A 573 14.52 31.04 -23.25
C ASN A 573 15.11 30.63 -24.61
N LEU A 574 14.49 31.04 -25.72
CA LEU A 574 15.00 30.76 -27.07
C LEU A 574 16.35 31.40 -27.34
N GLY A 575 16.57 32.62 -26.83
CA GLY A 575 17.88 33.29 -26.88
C GLY A 575 18.97 32.51 -26.16
N SER A 576 18.65 31.94 -24.98
CA SER A 576 19.59 31.10 -24.21
C SER A 576 19.99 29.80 -24.93
N GLN A 577 19.22 29.37 -25.94
CA GLN A 577 19.44 28.15 -26.72
C GLN A 577 20.09 28.43 -28.09
N GLY A 578 20.61 29.64 -28.30
CA GLY A 578 21.38 30.03 -29.49
C GLY A 578 20.55 30.58 -30.66
N PHE A 579 19.27 30.90 -30.46
CA PHE A 579 18.44 31.56 -31.48
C PHE A 579 18.53 33.09 -31.38
N SER A 580 18.48 33.77 -32.53
CA SER A 580 18.35 35.23 -32.56
C SER A 580 16.88 35.62 -32.54
N VAL A 581 16.38 36.16 -31.42
CA VAL A 581 14.97 36.56 -31.24
C VAL A 581 14.86 38.08 -31.14
N PRO A 582 14.40 38.79 -32.18
CA PRO A 582 14.12 40.22 -32.11
C PRO A 582 12.99 40.54 -31.10
N PRO A 583 12.82 41.81 -30.68
CA PRO A 583 11.73 42.20 -29.79
C PRO A 583 10.37 41.75 -30.33
N ALA A 584 9.54 41.19 -29.45
CA ALA A 584 8.25 40.65 -29.84
C ALA A 584 7.31 41.75 -30.36
N GLU A 585 6.55 41.46 -31.41
CA GLU A 585 5.64 42.38 -32.07
C GLU A 585 4.21 42.24 -31.53
N ASP A 586 3.57 43.34 -31.16
CA ASP A 586 2.14 43.38 -30.85
C ASP A 586 1.33 43.44 -32.14
N VAL A 587 0.55 42.39 -32.39
CA VAL A 587 -0.30 42.25 -33.57
C VAL A 587 -1.79 42.33 -33.23
N SER A 588 -2.15 42.92 -32.08
CA SER A 588 -3.54 43.10 -31.60
C SER A 588 -4.49 43.78 -32.60
N GLY A 589 -3.98 44.57 -33.56
CA GLY A 589 -4.75 45.20 -34.64
C GLY A 589 -4.89 44.38 -35.93
N LYS A 590 -4.33 43.17 -36.02
CA LYS A 590 -4.36 42.30 -37.21
C LYS A 590 -5.34 41.13 -37.02
N ALA A 591 -5.71 40.45 -38.11
CA ALA A 591 -6.59 39.28 -38.06
C ALA A 591 -6.01 38.19 -37.14
N LYS A 592 -6.77 37.79 -36.11
CA LYS A 592 -6.37 36.79 -35.11
C LYS A 592 -6.25 35.39 -35.76
N PRO A 593 -5.12 34.68 -35.62
CA PRO A 593 -5.04 33.28 -36.00
C PRO A 593 -5.84 32.41 -35.04
N THR A 594 -5.85 31.12 -35.39
CA THR A 594 -6.42 29.99 -34.64
C THR A 594 -6.13 30.01 -33.13
N SER A 595 -6.92 29.27 -32.36
CA SER A 595 -6.86 29.20 -30.88
C SER A 595 -5.58 28.60 -30.28
N ASN A 596 -4.59 28.22 -31.10
CA ASN A 596 -3.38 27.50 -30.69
C ASN A 596 -2.12 28.32 -31.00
N THR A 597 -1.05 28.18 -30.20
CA THR A 597 0.27 28.71 -30.59
C THR A 597 0.81 27.93 -31.77
N VAL A 598 1.31 28.65 -32.78
CA VAL A 598 1.83 28.04 -34.00
C VAL A 598 3.27 28.48 -34.24
N VAL A 599 4.15 27.51 -34.50
CA VAL A 599 5.48 27.73 -35.08
C VAL A 599 5.35 27.59 -36.60
N ARG A 600 5.45 28.71 -37.31
CA ARG A 600 5.39 28.75 -38.77
C ARG A 600 6.78 28.66 -39.37
N TYR A 601 6.91 27.82 -40.39
CA TYR A 601 8.12 27.68 -41.18
C TYR A 601 7.80 27.72 -42.67
N PHE A 602 8.73 28.26 -43.45
CA PHE A 602 8.49 28.59 -44.86
C PHE A 602 9.19 27.61 -45.82
N HIS A 603 10.33 27.08 -45.40
CA HIS A 603 11.12 26.12 -46.18
C HIS A 603 11.01 24.73 -45.57
N GLU A 604 10.85 23.72 -46.42
CA GLU A 604 10.76 22.33 -45.97
C GLU A 604 12.03 21.88 -45.23
N ALA A 605 13.20 22.41 -45.62
CA ALA A 605 14.48 22.18 -44.93
C ALA A 605 14.52 22.69 -43.48
N ASP A 606 13.62 23.58 -43.08
CA ASP A 606 13.55 24.12 -41.71
C ASP A 606 12.56 23.35 -40.81
N LYS A 607 11.91 22.30 -41.32
CA LYS A 607 10.93 21.47 -40.58
C LYS A 607 11.48 20.92 -39.27
N ASP A 608 12.70 20.39 -39.28
CA ASP A 608 13.33 19.82 -38.07
C ASP A 608 13.69 20.91 -37.06
N THR A 609 14.04 22.11 -37.55
CA THR A 609 14.32 23.27 -36.69
C THR A 609 13.02 23.79 -36.06
N ALA A 610 11.92 23.83 -36.81
CA ALA A 610 10.61 24.18 -36.29
C ALA A 610 10.13 23.17 -35.22
N ALA A 611 10.37 21.87 -35.43
CA ALA A 611 10.09 20.83 -34.44
C ALA A 611 10.95 20.99 -33.16
N LYS A 612 12.24 21.34 -33.30
CA LYS A 612 13.12 21.66 -32.17
C LYS A 612 12.63 22.89 -31.40
N CYS A 613 12.22 23.96 -32.10
CA CYS A 613 11.66 25.16 -31.47
C CYS A 613 10.36 24.84 -30.70
N LYS A 614 9.49 23.98 -31.26
CA LYS A 614 8.29 23.47 -30.56
C LYS A 614 8.65 22.81 -29.22
N GLY A 615 9.71 22.00 -29.17
CA GLY A 615 10.15 21.32 -27.94
C GLY A 615 10.81 22.23 -26.90
N LEU A 616 11.24 23.44 -27.29
CA LEU A 616 11.91 24.41 -26.42
C LEU A 616 10.95 25.46 -25.83
N LEU A 617 9.68 25.47 -26.24
CA LEU A 617 8.65 26.36 -25.69
C LEU A 617 7.96 25.74 -24.47
N PRO A 618 7.84 26.46 -23.34
CA PRO A 618 7.23 25.90 -22.13
C PRO A 618 5.71 25.67 -22.28
N LEU A 619 5.22 24.55 -21.72
CA LEU A 619 3.80 24.14 -21.74
C LEU A 619 2.84 25.18 -21.12
N SER A 620 3.37 26.05 -20.25
CA SER A 620 2.64 27.14 -19.60
C SER A 620 2.10 28.21 -20.56
N ILE A 621 2.49 28.18 -21.83
CA ILE A 621 2.11 29.21 -22.80
C ILE A 621 0.81 28.88 -23.54
N THR A 622 0.46 27.61 -23.86
CA THR A 622 -0.69 27.38 -24.78
C THR A 622 -1.31 25.98 -24.87
N GLY A 623 -0.93 25.01 -24.06
CA GLY A 623 -1.36 23.63 -24.36
C GLY A 623 -0.74 23.15 -25.68
N ALA A 624 -1.55 22.82 -26.71
CA ALA A 624 -1.06 22.25 -27.97
C ALA A 624 -0.28 23.26 -28.84
N ILE A 625 0.96 22.91 -29.20
CA ILE A 625 1.81 23.69 -30.12
C ILE A 625 1.88 22.96 -31.45
N ASP A 626 1.48 23.65 -32.53
CA ASP A 626 1.53 23.10 -33.89
C ASP A 626 2.68 23.70 -34.70
N THR A 627 3.22 22.91 -35.63
CA THR A 627 4.21 23.36 -36.61
C THR A 627 3.54 23.38 -37.98
N GLN A 628 3.53 24.52 -38.67
CA GLN A 628 2.86 24.66 -39.96
C GLN A 628 3.82 25.09 -41.07
N LEU A 629 3.90 24.30 -42.14
CA LEU A 629 4.60 24.67 -43.37
C LEU A 629 3.72 25.64 -44.16
N PHE A 630 4.30 26.74 -44.62
CA PHE A 630 3.66 27.68 -45.55
C PHE A 630 4.30 27.57 -46.94
N PRO A 631 3.80 26.66 -47.81
CA PRO A 631 4.51 26.24 -49.03
C PRO A 631 4.59 27.29 -50.16
N ASN A 632 4.04 28.50 -49.99
CA ASN A 632 3.80 29.43 -51.10
C ASN A 632 4.73 30.65 -51.16
N THR A 633 5.92 30.59 -50.55
CA THR A 633 6.85 31.73 -50.46
C THR A 633 8.28 31.44 -50.91
N GLN A 634 8.48 30.47 -51.82
CA GLN A 634 9.81 29.99 -52.27
C GLN A 634 10.79 31.07 -52.78
N LYS A 635 10.40 32.34 -52.92
CA LYS A 635 11.28 33.44 -53.31
C LYS A 635 11.31 34.66 -52.37
N LEU A 636 10.53 34.69 -51.28
CA LEU A 636 10.32 35.92 -50.49
C LEU A 636 10.83 35.86 -49.04
N VAL A 637 11.02 34.69 -48.45
CA VAL A 637 11.50 34.55 -47.06
C VAL A 637 12.86 33.85 -47.06
N PRO A 638 13.92 34.42 -46.45
CA PRO A 638 15.22 33.76 -46.34
C PRO A 638 15.15 32.45 -45.54
N ALA A 639 16.03 31.48 -45.87
CA ALA A 639 16.16 30.23 -45.12
C ALA A 639 16.57 30.50 -43.66
N GLY A 640 16.05 29.70 -42.72
CA GLY A 640 16.34 29.85 -41.29
C GLY A 640 15.56 30.95 -40.58
N GLN A 641 14.48 31.47 -41.18
CA GLN A 641 13.51 32.36 -40.51
C GLN A 641 12.24 31.62 -40.13
N LEU A 642 11.83 31.76 -38.87
CA LEU A 642 10.66 31.13 -38.27
C LEU A 642 9.80 32.19 -37.59
N GLU A 643 8.49 31.97 -37.53
CA GLU A 643 7.57 32.84 -36.78
C GLU A 643 6.82 32.05 -35.71
N ILE A 644 6.74 32.60 -34.50
CA ILE A 644 5.86 32.12 -33.44
C ILE A 644 4.72 33.09 -33.27
N TRP A 645 3.50 32.58 -33.44
CA TRP A 645 2.29 33.32 -33.16
C TRP A 645 1.68 32.82 -31.85
N LEU A 646 1.65 33.67 -30.83
CA LEU A 646 0.99 33.36 -29.55
C LEU A 646 -0.52 33.52 -29.72
N ALA A 647 -1.31 32.50 -29.40
CA ALA A 647 -2.77 32.58 -29.53
C ALA A 647 -3.42 33.42 -28.42
N PRO A 648 -4.51 34.18 -28.69
CA PRO A 648 -5.23 35.05 -27.74
C PRO A 648 -5.69 34.42 -26.41
N THR A 649 -5.65 33.10 -26.28
CA THR A 649 -6.06 32.31 -25.10
C THR A 649 -4.94 32.02 -24.11
N ALA A 650 -3.78 32.67 -24.21
CA ALA A 650 -2.74 32.57 -23.19
C ALA A 650 -3.03 33.39 -21.91
N ALA A 651 -4.31 33.53 -21.53
CA ALA A 651 -4.67 33.76 -20.12
C ALA A 651 -4.66 32.37 -19.48
N ALA A 652 -3.76 32.11 -18.55
CA ALA A 652 -3.65 30.81 -17.89
C ALA A 652 -5.04 30.37 -17.40
N ALA A 653 -5.60 29.34 -18.03
CA ALA A 653 -6.85 28.76 -17.58
C ALA A 653 -6.69 28.42 -16.10
N ALA A 654 -7.72 28.71 -15.30
CA ALA A 654 -7.62 28.45 -13.86
C ALA A 654 -7.40 26.94 -13.67
N ALA A 655 -6.18 26.59 -13.25
CA ALA A 655 -5.76 25.22 -13.03
C ALA A 655 -6.23 24.78 -11.64
N GLY A 656 -6.73 23.56 -11.54
CA GLY A 656 -7.20 22.99 -10.30
C GLY A 656 -6.72 21.58 -10.05
N ILE A 657 -6.87 21.17 -8.80
CA ILE A 657 -6.67 19.80 -8.34
C ILE A 657 -7.96 19.29 -7.71
N ASP A 658 -8.12 17.97 -7.75
CA ASP A 658 -9.26 17.28 -7.18
C ASP A 658 -8.73 16.21 -6.23
N ASP A 659 -8.83 16.48 -4.95
CA ASP A 659 -8.10 15.70 -3.96
C ASP A 659 -9.03 14.73 -3.23
N VAL A 660 -8.61 13.47 -3.20
CA VAL A 660 -9.29 12.37 -2.53
C VAL A 660 -8.80 12.41 -1.09
N ASN A 661 -9.61 12.92 -0.18
CA ASN A 661 -9.34 12.93 1.25
C ASN A 661 -9.24 11.49 1.80
N ASP A 662 -8.12 10.82 1.56
CA ASP A 662 -7.69 9.61 2.26
C ASP A 662 -6.70 10.04 3.36
N ALA A 663 -6.80 9.41 4.53
CA ALA A 663 -6.02 9.74 5.71
C ALA A 663 -4.50 9.46 5.55
N ALA A 664 -4.09 8.88 4.43
CA ALA A 664 -2.70 8.52 4.12
C ALA A 664 -1.89 9.62 3.42
N HIS A 665 -2.52 10.69 2.90
CA HIS A 665 -1.83 11.71 2.10
C HIS A 665 -1.65 13.03 2.87
N THR A 666 -0.40 13.46 3.06
CA THR A 666 -0.07 14.79 3.57
C THR A 666 0.16 15.73 2.40
N ILE A 667 -0.50 16.89 2.38
CA ILE A 667 -0.45 17.86 1.26
C ILE A 667 0.25 19.13 1.70
N ASP A 668 1.28 19.52 0.93
CA ASP A 668 1.95 20.82 1.08
C ASP A 668 1.21 21.89 0.26
N TRP A 669 0.22 22.52 0.88
CA TRP A 669 -0.63 23.54 0.24
C TRP A 669 0.14 24.77 -0.29
N PRO A 670 1.14 25.32 0.42
CA PRO A 670 2.03 26.34 -0.15
C PRO A 670 2.73 25.89 -1.43
N ALA A 671 3.28 24.66 -1.47
CA ALA A 671 3.91 24.13 -2.69
C ALA A 671 2.91 24.00 -3.84
N VAL A 672 1.69 23.53 -3.56
CA VAL A 672 0.59 23.44 -4.53
C VAL A 672 0.24 24.82 -5.11
N LYS A 673 0.15 25.85 -4.27
CA LYS A 673 -0.11 27.23 -4.72
C LYS A 673 1.03 27.74 -5.61
N ASN A 674 2.27 27.49 -5.19
CA ASN A 674 3.46 27.92 -5.92
C ASN A 674 3.63 27.21 -7.27
N ASP A 675 3.08 26.00 -7.42
CA ASP A 675 3.02 25.25 -8.68
C ASP A 675 1.94 25.77 -9.65
N GLY A 676 1.27 26.87 -9.31
CA GLY A 676 0.31 27.56 -10.17
C GLY A 676 -1.12 27.03 -10.07
N ILE A 677 -1.43 26.17 -9.09
CA ILE A 677 -2.81 25.73 -8.83
C ILE A 677 -3.61 26.88 -8.23
N THR A 678 -4.78 27.12 -8.80
CA THR A 678 -5.66 28.26 -8.47
C THR A 678 -6.85 27.87 -7.62
N TYR A 679 -7.37 26.65 -7.78
CA TYR A 679 -8.48 26.12 -6.99
C TYR A 679 -8.31 24.64 -6.63
N ALA A 680 -9.03 24.18 -5.60
CA ALA A 680 -9.03 22.78 -5.19
C ALA A 680 -10.44 22.32 -4.77
N TYR A 681 -10.88 21.15 -5.26
CA TYR A 681 -12.08 20.46 -4.74
C TYR A 681 -11.68 19.35 -3.76
N LEU A 682 -12.31 19.34 -2.59
CA LEU A 682 -12.05 18.43 -1.46
C LEU A 682 -13.29 17.60 -1.12
N GLN A 683 -13.12 16.31 -0.83
CA GLN A 683 -14.25 15.47 -0.43
C GLN A 683 -14.78 15.89 0.94
N ALA A 684 -16.02 16.36 1.02
CA ALA A 684 -16.65 16.70 2.28
C ALA A 684 -17.44 15.52 2.87
N SER A 685 -18.13 14.75 2.01
CA SER A 685 -18.94 13.63 2.47
C SER A 685 -19.24 12.59 1.39
N LEU A 686 -19.66 11.40 1.83
CA LEU A 686 -20.17 10.30 1.00
C LEU A 686 -21.45 9.76 1.64
N GLY A 687 -22.50 9.56 0.85
CA GLY A 687 -23.75 8.99 1.34
C GLY A 687 -24.35 9.78 2.53
N ALA A 688 -25.04 9.08 3.42
CA ALA A 688 -25.83 9.71 4.48
C ALA A 688 -25.04 10.08 5.75
N ASP A 689 -23.83 9.54 5.94
CA ASP A 689 -23.15 9.57 7.25
C ASP A 689 -21.62 9.65 7.20
N TYR A 690 -20.97 9.40 6.06
CA TYR A 690 -19.51 9.44 5.97
C TYR A 690 -18.97 10.85 5.73
N GLU A 691 -17.96 11.24 6.52
CA GLU A 691 -17.17 12.46 6.40
C GLU A 691 -15.68 12.12 6.60
N PRO A 692 -14.76 12.51 5.69
CA PRO A 692 -13.33 12.31 5.90
C PRO A 692 -12.82 13.10 7.11
N LYS A 693 -12.03 12.45 7.98
CA LYS A 693 -11.52 13.05 9.23
C LYS A 693 -10.65 14.29 9.01
N ASN A 694 -9.88 14.30 7.93
CA ASN A 694 -8.94 15.37 7.57
C ASN A 694 -9.57 16.48 6.71
N PHE A 695 -10.86 16.37 6.34
CA PHE A 695 -11.50 17.35 5.45
C PHE A 695 -11.36 18.79 5.97
N LYS A 696 -11.62 19.03 7.26
CA LYS A 696 -11.55 20.39 7.84
C LYS A 696 -10.13 20.95 7.86
N ASP A 697 -9.13 20.11 8.08
CA ASP A 697 -7.73 20.53 8.10
C ASP A 697 -7.29 20.99 6.70
N HIS A 698 -7.56 20.17 5.67
CA HIS A 698 -7.28 20.54 4.28
C HIS A 698 -8.14 21.72 3.80
N TRP A 699 -9.41 21.78 4.21
CA TRP A 699 -10.33 22.88 3.91
C TRP A 699 -9.79 24.23 4.38
N ASN A 700 -9.21 24.27 5.57
CA ASN A 700 -8.64 25.48 6.15
C ASN A 700 -7.23 25.78 5.60
N ALA A 701 -6.42 24.75 5.40
CA ALA A 701 -5.05 24.90 4.88
C ALA A 701 -5.02 25.39 3.42
N ALA A 702 -5.91 24.88 2.56
CA ALA A 702 -6.03 25.34 1.17
C ALA A 702 -6.38 26.84 1.08
N LYS A 703 -7.33 27.31 1.91
CA LYS A 703 -7.67 28.74 2.01
C LYS A 703 -6.50 29.56 2.54
N SER A 704 -5.81 29.06 3.55
CA SER A 704 -4.66 29.74 4.15
C SER A 704 -3.49 29.89 3.16
N ALA A 705 -3.32 28.93 2.24
CA ALA A 705 -2.37 29.00 1.14
C ALA A 705 -2.85 29.87 -0.05
N GLY A 706 -4.07 30.42 0.01
CA GLY A 706 -4.60 31.32 -1.02
C GLY A 706 -5.20 30.60 -2.25
N LEU A 707 -5.59 29.34 -2.13
CA LEU A 707 -6.40 28.65 -3.15
C LEU A 707 -7.89 28.96 -2.98
N ILE A 708 -8.62 28.96 -4.10
CA ILE A 708 -10.07 28.94 -4.09
C ILE A 708 -10.52 27.50 -3.76
N ARG A 709 -11.13 27.28 -2.60
CA ARG A 709 -11.53 25.95 -2.13
C ARG A 709 -12.96 25.60 -2.54
N GLY A 710 -13.21 24.32 -2.78
CA GLY A 710 -14.52 23.75 -3.13
C GLY A 710 -14.74 22.40 -2.47
N ALA A 711 -15.99 22.08 -2.15
CA ALA A 711 -16.34 20.83 -1.47
C ALA A 711 -17.17 19.95 -2.42
N TYR A 712 -16.91 18.64 -2.41
CA TYR A 712 -17.71 17.68 -3.18
C TYR A 712 -18.34 16.59 -2.32
N HIS A 713 -19.46 16.06 -2.81
CA HIS A 713 -20.21 14.96 -2.25
C HIS A 713 -20.22 13.77 -3.21
N VAL A 714 -20.11 12.56 -2.68
CA VAL A 714 -20.31 11.31 -3.45
C VAL A 714 -21.68 10.72 -3.10
N LEU A 715 -22.59 10.73 -4.08
CA LEU A 715 -23.94 10.20 -3.95
C LEU A 715 -23.93 8.68 -3.78
N ASP A 716 -24.62 8.18 -2.77
CA ASP A 716 -24.95 6.76 -2.61
C ASP A 716 -26.42 6.54 -3.04
N PRO A 717 -26.69 5.87 -4.17
CA PRO A 717 -28.06 5.66 -4.66
C PRO A 717 -28.89 4.74 -3.74
N LYS A 718 -28.27 4.08 -2.76
CA LYS A 718 -28.99 3.23 -1.79
C LYS A 718 -29.51 4.02 -0.57
N ARG A 719 -29.19 5.31 -0.47
CA ARG A 719 -29.50 6.14 0.71
C ARG A 719 -30.47 7.25 0.36
N ALA A 720 -31.34 7.60 1.30
CA ALA A 720 -32.31 8.67 1.12
C ALA A 720 -31.63 10.03 0.88
N VAL A 721 -31.97 10.70 -0.22
CA VAL A 721 -31.39 12.00 -0.62
C VAL A 721 -31.41 13.06 0.49
N PRO A 722 -32.50 13.25 1.27
CA PRO A 722 -32.51 14.25 2.35
C PRO A 722 -31.42 14.03 3.40
N ALA A 723 -31.10 12.78 3.74
CA ALA A 723 -30.03 12.47 4.68
C ALA A 723 -28.64 12.78 4.09
N GLN A 724 -28.47 12.55 2.78
CA GLN A 724 -27.23 12.89 2.07
C GLN A 724 -27.02 14.41 1.96
N VAL A 725 -28.09 15.18 1.72
CA VAL A 725 -28.06 16.65 1.75
C VAL A 725 -27.69 17.14 3.16
N ALA A 726 -28.31 16.59 4.20
CA ALA A 726 -27.99 16.94 5.59
C ALA A 726 -26.54 16.63 5.96
N ASN A 727 -26.01 15.48 5.50
CA ASN A 727 -24.62 15.10 5.71
C ASN A 727 -23.66 16.09 5.06
N PHE A 728 -23.87 16.43 3.79
CA PHE A 728 -23.01 17.40 3.10
C PHE A 728 -23.07 18.80 3.73
N VAL A 729 -24.26 19.29 4.06
CA VAL A 729 -24.43 20.61 4.71
C VAL A 729 -23.75 20.63 6.08
N ARG A 730 -23.84 19.55 6.86
CA ARG A 730 -23.15 19.39 8.14
C ARG A 730 -21.63 19.38 7.97
N ALA A 731 -21.11 18.62 7.01
CA ALA A 731 -19.69 18.51 6.74
C ALA A 731 -19.09 19.86 6.36
N VAL A 732 -19.71 20.57 5.42
CA VAL A 732 -19.19 21.84 4.89
C VAL A 732 -19.44 22.99 5.85
N GLY A 733 -20.63 23.07 6.45
CA GLY A 733 -21.10 24.22 7.20
C GLY A 733 -21.46 25.39 6.28
N GLN A 734 -21.15 26.61 6.69
CA GLN A 734 -21.39 27.81 5.88
C GLN A 734 -20.27 28.01 4.85
N LEU A 735 -20.65 28.34 3.61
CA LEU A 735 -19.73 28.66 2.52
C LEU A 735 -19.44 30.16 2.47
N ASP A 736 -18.17 30.55 2.45
CA ASP A 736 -17.72 31.93 2.30
C ASP A 736 -17.94 32.43 0.87
N ALA A 737 -18.10 33.73 0.64
CA ALA A 737 -18.38 34.29 -0.69
C ALA A 737 -17.38 33.89 -1.80
N GLY A 738 -16.13 33.58 -1.44
CA GLY A 738 -15.07 33.13 -2.35
C GLY A 738 -14.95 31.61 -2.51
N ASP A 739 -15.76 30.80 -1.82
CA ASP A 739 -15.71 29.34 -1.96
C ASP A 739 -16.48 28.88 -3.21
N LEU A 740 -15.92 27.88 -3.90
CA LEU A 740 -16.54 27.24 -5.06
C LEU A 740 -17.91 26.64 -4.73
N PRO A 741 -18.83 26.58 -5.71
CA PRO A 741 -20.10 25.91 -5.51
C PRO A 741 -19.92 24.42 -5.18
N PRO A 742 -20.80 23.82 -4.36
CA PRO A 742 -20.79 22.39 -4.08
C PRO A 742 -20.75 21.55 -5.35
N LEU A 743 -19.95 20.48 -5.37
CA LEU A 743 -19.90 19.54 -6.48
C LEU A 743 -20.58 18.22 -6.12
N LEU A 744 -21.49 17.74 -6.95
CA LEU A 744 -22.09 16.41 -6.81
C LEU A 744 -21.39 15.42 -7.74
N ILE A 745 -20.83 14.35 -7.16
CA ILE A 745 -20.36 13.16 -7.89
C ILE A 745 -21.37 12.04 -7.69
N PHE A 746 -21.77 11.39 -8.77
CA PHE A 746 -22.67 10.25 -8.73
C PHE A 746 -22.31 9.23 -9.82
N SER A 747 -22.73 7.98 -9.63
CA SER A 747 -22.55 6.90 -10.61
C SER A 747 -23.90 6.28 -10.98
N GLY A 748 -24.21 6.16 -12.28
CA GLY A 748 -25.31 5.33 -12.78
C GLY A 748 -26.62 6.07 -13.13
N PRO A 749 -27.78 5.37 -13.15
CA PRO A 749 -29.07 5.88 -13.63
C PRO A 749 -29.83 6.75 -12.62
N ALA A 750 -29.23 7.11 -11.47
CA ALA A 750 -29.85 7.84 -10.38
C ALA A 750 -30.02 9.35 -10.67
N LEU A 751 -30.56 9.68 -11.85
CA LEU A 751 -30.71 11.06 -12.32
C LEU A 751 -31.71 11.84 -11.46
N ASP A 752 -32.77 11.19 -10.99
CA ASP A 752 -33.78 11.80 -10.10
C ASP A 752 -33.19 12.12 -8.73
N ASP A 753 -32.42 11.19 -8.15
CA ASP A 753 -31.74 11.41 -6.87
C ASP A 753 -30.70 12.52 -6.98
N ALA A 754 -29.96 12.56 -8.08
CA ALA A 754 -29.03 13.65 -8.37
C ALA A 754 -29.76 15.00 -8.48
N ALA A 755 -30.86 15.06 -9.22
CA ALA A 755 -31.67 16.28 -9.35
C ALA A 755 -32.22 16.75 -8.00
N ALA A 756 -32.73 15.81 -7.19
CA ALA A 756 -33.23 16.08 -5.85
C ALA A 756 -32.13 16.57 -4.90
N TRP A 757 -30.93 15.98 -4.97
CA TRP A 757 -29.80 16.39 -4.15
C TRP A 757 -29.34 17.81 -4.51
N LEU A 758 -29.19 18.11 -5.80
CA LEU A 758 -28.80 19.44 -6.29
C LEU A 758 -29.79 20.51 -5.82
N ALA A 759 -31.10 20.23 -5.91
CA ALA A 759 -32.15 21.12 -5.43
C ALA A 759 -32.08 21.31 -3.90
N GLY A 760 -31.91 20.21 -3.14
CA GLY A 760 -31.82 20.25 -1.68
C GLY A 760 -30.61 21.05 -1.19
N VAL A 761 -29.44 20.88 -1.81
CA VAL A 761 -28.24 21.65 -1.45
C VAL A 761 -28.39 23.12 -1.85
N ARG A 762 -28.96 23.42 -3.01
CA ARG A 762 -29.25 24.80 -3.41
C ARG A 762 -30.17 25.49 -2.41
N GLN A 763 -31.19 24.79 -1.93
CA GLN A 763 -32.13 25.31 -0.93
C GLN A 763 -31.45 25.60 0.41
N GLN A 764 -30.56 24.72 0.87
CA GLN A 764 -29.92 24.82 2.18
C GLN A 764 -28.76 25.82 2.21
N LEU A 765 -27.94 25.87 1.15
CA LEU A 765 -26.73 26.69 1.11
C LEU A 765 -26.90 27.99 0.30
N GLY A 766 -27.98 28.14 -0.47
CA GLY A 766 -28.20 29.30 -1.34
C GLY A 766 -27.23 29.39 -2.51
N VAL A 767 -26.51 28.31 -2.83
CA VAL A 767 -25.52 28.25 -3.92
C VAL A 767 -25.93 27.18 -4.92
N ARG A 768 -25.93 27.53 -6.21
CA ARG A 768 -26.21 26.60 -7.32
C ARG A 768 -25.06 25.59 -7.48
N PRO A 769 -25.25 24.30 -7.17
CA PRO A 769 -24.16 23.31 -7.23
C PRO A 769 -23.70 23.00 -8.66
N VAL A 770 -22.54 22.36 -8.79
CA VAL A 770 -21.98 21.79 -10.02
C VAL A 770 -22.28 20.30 -10.05
N LEU A 771 -22.59 19.76 -11.22
CA LEU A 771 -22.78 18.32 -11.44
C LEU A 771 -21.52 17.72 -12.09
N TYR A 772 -21.02 16.60 -11.56
CA TYR A 772 -19.97 15.82 -12.19
C TYR A 772 -20.56 14.74 -13.11
N ALA A 773 -20.05 14.69 -14.34
CA ALA A 773 -20.30 13.64 -15.32
C ALA A 773 -18.99 12.89 -15.60
N GLY A 774 -18.96 11.60 -15.24
CA GLY A 774 -17.83 10.73 -15.55
C GLY A 774 -17.73 10.37 -17.04
N PRO A 775 -16.66 9.65 -17.44
CA PRO A 775 -16.35 9.40 -18.85
C PRO A 775 -17.40 8.54 -19.57
N ASP A 776 -18.13 7.70 -18.82
CA ASP A 776 -19.19 6.84 -19.32
C ASP A 776 -20.60 7.44 -19.17
N PHE A 777 -20.73 8.73 -18.85
CA PHE A 777 -22.01 9.37 -18.59
C PHE A 777 -22.83 9.55 -19.88
N THR A 778 -23.80 8.65 -20.07
CA THR A 778 -24.77 8.69 -21.18
C THR A 778 -26.20 8.62 -20.64
N PRO A 779 -26.77 9.75 -20.17
CA PRO A 779 -28.12 9.76 -19.62
C PRO A 779 -29.18 9.59 -20.71
N ALA A 780 -30.26 8.87 -20.39
CA ALA A 780 -31.42 8.81 -21.27
C ALA A 780 -32.18 10.16 -21.28
N PRO A 781 -32.78 10.58 -22.41
CA PRO A 781 -33.66 11.75 -22.44
C PRO A 781 -34.82 11.62 -21.44
N GLY A 782 -35.12 12.69 -20.71
CA GLY A 782 -36.21 12.70 -19.72
C GLY A 782 -36.21 13.97 -18.86
N ALA A 783 -37.22 14.09 -17.99
CA ALA A 783 -37.41 15.25 -17.12
C ALA A 783 -36.24 15.47 -16.15
N ALA A 784 -35.67 14.38 -15.63
CA ALA A 784 -34.47 14.42 -14.79
C ALA A 784 -33.29 15.04 -15.55
N LEU A 785 -33.02 14.58 -16.78
CA LEU A 785 -31.96 15.15 -17.62
C LEU A 785 -32.21 16.64 -17.92
N ALA A 786 -33.44 17.03 -18.26
CA ALA A 786 -33.81 18.42 -18.48
C ALA A 786 -33.62 19.32 -17.25
N THR A 787 -33.66 18.73 -16.05
CA THR A 787 -33.37 19.42 -14.78
C THR A 787 -31.86 19.50 -14.55
N LEU A 788 -31.14 18.40 -14.77
CA LEU A 788 -29.69 18.32 -14.61
C LEU A 788 -28.94 19.25 -15.56
N THR A 789 -29.42 19.42 -16.80
CA THR A 789 -28.80 20.31 -17.80
C THR A 789 -28.85 21.78 -17.44
N GLN A 790 -29.65 22.15 -16.45
CA GLN A 790 -29.65 23.50 -15.89
C GLN A 790 -28.44 23.73 -14.98
N TYR A 791 -27.79 22.70 -14.43
CA TYR A 791 -26.66 22.89 -13.53
C TYR A 791 -25.33 22.96 -14.30
N PRO A 792 -24.35 23.77 -13.82
CA PRO A 792 -23.00 23.79 -14.37
C PRO A 792 -22.40 22.38 -14.39
N LEU A 793 -21.68 22.06 -15.47
CA LEU A 793 -21.17 20.73 -15.71
C LEU A 793 -19.67 20.63 -15.45
N ARG A 794 -19.27 19.62 -14.70
CA ARG A 794 -17.89 19.17 -14.61
C ARG A 794 -17.74 17.81 -15.30
N ILE A 795 -16.79 17.71 -16.22
CA ILE A 795 -16.53 16.49 -17.00
C ILE A 795 -15.28 15.81 -16.45
N GLY A 796 -15.36 14.53 -16.13
CA GLY A 796 -14.18 13.69 -15.90
C GLY A 796 -13.88 12.85 -17.12
N GLN A 797 -12.91 13.26 -17.93
CA GLN A 797 -12.56 12.55 -19.15
C GLN A 797 -11.08 12.75 -19.48
N TYR A 798 -10.33 11.66 -19.51
CA TYR A 798 -8.86 11.67 -19.67
C TYR A 798 -8.46 11.59 -21.14
N SER A 799 -8.99 12.51 -21.95
CA SER A 799 -8.72 12.62 -23.40
C SER A 799 -8.02 13.94 -23.72
N PRO A 800 -7.49 14.17 -24.93
CA PRO A 800 -6.93 15.47 -25.30
C PRO A 800 -7.93 16.64 -25.28
N GLN A 801 -9.23 16.35 -25.37
CA GLN A 801 -10.33 17.32 -25.32
C GLN A 801 -11.56 16.70 -24.66
N PRO A 802 -12.36 17.46 -23.88
CA PRO A 802 -13.58 16.97 -23.25
C PRO A 802 -14.76 16.93 -24.25
N ALA A 803 -15.54 15.87 -24.21
CA ALA A 803 -16.79 15.76 -24.96
C ALA A 803 -17.96 16.25 -24.10
N VAL A 804 -18.67 17.29 -24.53
CA VAL A 804 -19.85 17.81 -23.82
C VAL A 804 -21.04 16.85 -24.02
N PRO A 805 -21.63 16.27 -22.95
CA PRO A 805 -22.81 15.43 -23.06
C PRO A 805 -24.01 16.19 -23.64
N ALA A 806 -24.86 15.47 -24.36
CA ALA A 806 -26.08 16.03 -24.95
C ALA A 806 -26.95 16.71 -23.88
N GLY A 807 -27.42 17.92 -24.19
CA GLY A 807 -28.24 18.75 -23.29
C GLY A 807 -27.49 19.89 -22.62
N TRP A 808 -26.15 19.85 -22.54
CA TRP A 808 -25.33 20.98 -22.11
C TRP A 808 -24.75 21.73 -23.30
N ALA A 809 -24.74 23.07 -23.24
CA ALA A 809 -24.12 23.90 -24.27
C ALA A 809 -22.58 23.96 -24.13
N LYS A 810 -22.07 23.87 -22.90
CA LYS A 810 -20.64 23.93 -22.58
C LYS A 810 -20.33 23.22 -21.26
N TRP A 811 -19.08 22.78 -21.10
CA TRP A 811 -18.54 22.36 -19.82
C TRP A 811 -18.04 23.57 -19.01
N THR A 812 -18.03 23.44 -17.68
CA THR A 812 -17.57 24.47 -16.73
C THR A 812 -16.21 24.10 -16.15
N PHE A 813 -16.05 22.84 -15.75
CA PHE A 813 -14.77 22.27 -15.31
C PHE A 813 -14.48 21.00 -16.10
N TRP A 814 -13.21 20.71 -16.31
CA TRP A 814 -12.77 19.50 -16.97
C TRP A 814 -11.61 18.88 -16.19
N GLN A 815 -11.85 17.70 -15.63
CA GLN A 815 -10.83 16.85 -15.05
C GLN A 815 -10.20 16.02 -16.18
N PHE A 816 -8.97 16.37 -16.52
CA PHE A 816 -8.28 15.86 -17.71
C PHE A 816 -7.30 14.73 -17.39
N THR A 817 -6.91 14.53 -16.13
CA THR A 817 -6.03 13.43 -15.72
C THR A 817 -6.33 13.01 -14.28
N ASP A 818 -6.07 11.74 -13.97
CA ASP A 818 -6.02 11.19 -12.61
C ASP A 818 -4.61 11.14 -12.01
N GLY A 819 -3.61 11.62 -12.73
CA GLY A 819 -2.20 11.53 -12.36
C GLY A 819 -1.45 10.38 -13.03
N ASP A 820 -2.14 9.46 -13.71
CA ASP A 820 -1.51 8.39 -14.49
C ASP A 820 -1.95 8.40 -15.96
N ALA A 821 -3.22 8.70 -16.23
CA ALA A 821 -3.84 8.71 -17.55
C ALA A 821 -4.34 10.12 -17.94
N GLY A 822 -4.37 10.40 -19.24
CA GLY A 822 -4.83 11.69 -19.78
C GLY A 822 -3.69 12.65 -20.14
N PRO A 823 -4.01 13.88 -20.59
CA PRO A 823 -2.99 14.85 -20.98
C PRO A 823 -2.10 15.28 -19.83
N PHE A 824 -0.85 15.63 -20.16
CA PHE A 824 0.07 16.26 -19.22
C PHE A 824 -0.40 17.68 -18.82
N PRO A 825 -0.04 18.14 -17.62
CA PRO A 825 0.90 17.54 -16.69
C PRO A 825 0.22 16.64 -15.66
N HIS A 826 0.88 15.56 -15.20
CA HIS A 826 0.29 14.56 -14.28
C HIS A 826 0.58 14.83 -12.80
N THR A 827 1.66 15.56 -12.53
CA THR A 827 2.13 15.84 -11.17
C THR A 827 1.83 17.27 -10.75
N VAL A 828 1.72 17.47 -9.43
CA VAL A 828 1.71 18.78 -8.76
C VAL A 828 2.71 18.77 -7.61
N ALA A 829 3.51 19.83 -7.50
CA ALA A 829 4.46 19.98 -6.39
C ALA A 829 3.71 20.01 -5.04
N GLY A 830 4.17 19.22 -4.07
CA GLY A 830 3.51 19.07 -2.77
C GLY A 830 2.45 17.96 -2.70
N ILE A 831 2.15 17.28 -3.81
CA ILE A 831 1.24 16.13 -3.88
C ILE A 831 1.87 14.93 -4.62
N GLY A 832 2.50 15.16 -5.77
CA GLY A 832 2.91 14.08 -6.69
C GLY A 832 1.86 13.85 -7.79
N ASN A 833 1.65 12.60 -8.22
CA ASN A 833 0.58 12.25 -9.17
C ASN A 833 -0.79 12.52 -8.51
N CYS A 834 -1.66 13.26 -9.18
CA CYS A 834 -2.98 13.58 -8.65
C CYS A 834 -4.01 13.87 -9.75
N TYR A 835 -5.29 13.85 -9.39
CA TYR A 835 -6.33 14.31 -10.30
C TYR A 835 -6.20 15.81 -10.54
N ARG A 836 -6.19 16.18 -11.81
CA ARG A 836 -6.10 17.59 -12.21
C ARG A 836 -7.25 17.98 -13.08
N SER A 837 -7.67 19.22 -12.88
CA SER A 837 -8.74 19.83 -13.63
C SER A 837 -8.38 21.24 -14.10
N VAL A 838 -9.19 21.72 -15.03
CA VAL A 838 -9.13 23.08 -15.54
C VAL A 838 -10.53 23.66 -15.59
N PHE A 839 -10.65 24.94 -15.28
CA PHE A 839 -11.87 25.71 -15.45
C PHE A 839 -11.96 26.27 -16.87
N ASN A 840 -13.17 26.34 -17.42
CA ASN A 840 -13.43 26.90 -18.75
C ASN A 840 -13.41 28.44 -18.75
N GLY A 841 -12.24 29.01 -18.46
CA GLY A 841 -12.02 30.45 -18.38
C GLY A 841 -10.78 30.82 -17.55
N SER A 842 -10.55 32.13 -17.41
CA SER A 842 -9.49 32.67 -16.57
C SER A 842 -9.83 32.60 -15.07
N VAL A 843 -8.88 32.94 -14.20
CA VAL A 843 -9.13 33.08 -12.75
C VAL A 843 -10.16 34.18 -12.45
N GLN A 844 -10.24 35.23 -13.26
CA GLN A 844 -11.26 36.27 -13.13
C GLN A 844 -12.65 35.73 -13.48
N ASP A 845 -12.75 34.95 -14.57
CA ASP A 845 -13.98 34.28 -14.96
C ASP A 845 -14.44 33.27 -13.90
N LEU A 846 -13.49 32.58 -13.25
CA LEU A 846 -13.78 31.67 -12.14
C LEU A 846 -14.37 32.43 -10.94
N THR A 847 -13.80 33.59 -10.60
CA THR A 847 -14.30 34.44 -9.52
C THR A 847 -15.71 34.98 -9.85
N ALA A 848 -15.94 35.37 -11.10
CA ALA A 848 -17.26 35.79 -11.58
C ALA A 848 -18.28 34.64 -11.52
N PHE A 849 -17.88 33.43 -11.91
CA PHE A 849 -18.70 32.22 -11.81
C PHE A 849 -19.13 31.90 -10.37
N ILE A 850 -18.20 32.04 -9.41
CA ILE A 850 -18.49 31.85 -7.98
C ILE A 850 -19.54 32.85 -7.49
N ALA A 851 -19.38 34.13 -7.85
CA ALA A 851 -20.34 35.17 -7.49
C ALA A 851 -21.73 34.90 -8.11
N GLN A 852 -21.79 34.53 -9.39
CA GLN A 852 -23.04 34.23 -10.10
C GLN A 852 -23.78 33.02 -9.51
N SER A 853 -23.04 32.02 -9.04
CA SER A 853 -23.62 30.80 -8.45
C SER A 853 -24.40 31.05 -7.15
N ARG A 854 -24.21 32.20 -6.49
CA ARG A 854 -24.89 32.60 -5.25
C ARG A 854 -26.12 33.49 -5.48
N GLY A 855 -26.32 33.99 -6.71
CA GLY A 855 -27.22 35.10 -7.02
C GLY A 855 -28.56 34.74 -7.67
N GLY A 856 -28.92 33.46 -7.79
CA GLY A 856 -30.20 33.04 -8.39
C GLY A 856 -31.15 32.44 -7.37
N LYS A 857 -32.12 33.23 -6.89
CA LYS A 857 -33.38 32.65 -6.39
C LYS A 857 -34.20 32.17 -7.58
#